data_AF-A0A1E3NQX4-F1
#
_entry.id   AF-A0A1E3NQX4-F1
#
_cell.length_a   1.000
_cell.length_b   1.000
_cell.length_c   1.000
_cell.angle_alpha   90.00
_cell.angle_beta   90.00
_cell.angle_gamma   90.00
#
_symmetry.space_group_name_H-M   'P 1'
#
loop_
_entity.id
_entity.type
_entity.pdbx_description
1 polymer ?
#
loop_
_entity_poly.entity_id
_entity_poly.type
_entity_poly.pdbx_seq_one_letter_code
_entity_poly.pdbx_strand_id
1 'polypeptide(L)'
;MPPKQNKETEDEPKIQAIVLADSFQTRFMPLTSVKPRCLLPLANVPLIEYTLEFLAQSSIVDEVYIMCCSHADQIQEYIDESKWVNLSSPFKKIQTIPSKESRSVGDAMRDIDSRGLITGDFILISGDVVTNVDITKVLEDHKKYKQSDRDYICTMVLTQAAPMHRSRSNIEPACFIMDKATNRCLYYQDLPPINGKKTSVNIDPEVLEDIGEFEVNNSLIDCHVDICTATVPTIFQENFDYQTLRSDFVKGVLGSDLLKKHIYSYITTDQYSARVESWQTYDGICQDVLERWCYPIVPERNLLEDQTYTYGSQHIYKENDVILSQSCKLQSCVVIGKDSFIGDHTEIQNSVVGRSCKIGNNVVVENSYIWDGAIIEDGCIIRHAIVANDAIIRKNVILNPGSVIGFGVVIDENVIVANNVRIIKNPIRSATSSTLISSEEEDEDEDKVEDDEFDVPSRVVSEMALRDPNVVGYNGLGFLYEDDEDSQGGNGGIVYEMAELNLSDSSIASSAITVHHTNKKKKRTHSSASGFVSEDEGESFDIEAIATVERAMENNHDLDTAMLELNTLRMSMNVTYHEVRESSCLAMVKRVNHFVDTDTLGVKNAAEKIFRQWGKMFERQVFDDEDQVDLLLILQNICHKLDAEYKALLFGCIAVVLYDIDILDDENIIAWWNSEESKNVPEIREKIAKWIEMLMADSSDEGSEEEDSEEE
;
A
#
# COMPACT_ATOMS: atom_id res chain seq x y z
N MET A 1 -0.87 -57.44 45.99
CA MET A 1 -0.87 -55.97 45.95
C MET A 1 -0.29 -55.55 44.63
N PRO A 2 -1.09 -55.01 43.69
CA PRO A 2 -0.57 -54.51 42.43
C PRO A 2 0.14 -53.15 42.63
N PRO A 3 1.09 -52.79 41.76
CA PRO A 3 1.88 -51.56 41.90
C PRO A 3 1.03 -50.33 41.56
N LYS A 4 1.27 -49.24 42.28
CA LYS A 4 0.63 -47.92 42.05
C LYS A 4 0.96 -47.46 40.62
N GLN A 5 -0.08 -47.26 39.81
CA GLN A 5 0.00 -46.45 38.60
C GLN A 5 0.20 -44.99 39.03
N ASN A 6 1.36 -44.41 38.71
CA ASN A 6 1.50 -42.97 38.60
C ASN A 6 0.59 -42.52 37.46
N LYS A 7 -0.49 -41.81 37.80
CA LYS A 7 -1.16 -40.93 36.86
C LYS A 7 -0.37 -39.63 36.83
N GLU A 8 0.63 -39.56 35.96
CA GLU A 8 1.07 -38.29 35.41
C GLU A 8 0.02 -37.91 34.36
N THR A 9 -0.94 -37.08 34.75
CA THR A 9 -1.64 -36.22 33.80
C THR A 9 -0.62 -35.18 33.36
N GLU A 10 0.05 -35.43 32.23
CA GLU A 10 0.75 -34.38 31.51
C GLU A 10 -0.31 -33.38 31.04
N ASP A 11 -0.51 -32.31 31.82
CA ASP A 11 -1.25 -31.15 31.34
C ASP A 11 -0.44 -30.59 30.16
N GLU A 12 -0.91 -30.80 28.93
CA GLU A 12 -0.30 -30.22 27.74
C GLU A 12 -0.13 -28.70 27.93
N PRO A 13 0.99 -28.11 27.46
CA PRO A 13 1.20 -26.68 27.59
C PRO A 13 0.09 -25.95 26.83
N LYS A 14 -0.74 -25.25 27.59
CA LYS A 14 -1.87 -24.45 27.11
C LYS A 14 -1.33 -23.25 26.31
N ILE A 15 -1.94 -22.99 25.16
CA ILE A 15 -1.47 -21.99 24.19
C ILE A 15 -2.42 -20.80 24.13
N GLN A 16 -1.86 -19.61 23.94
CA GLN A 16 -2.60 -18.37 23.73
C GLN A 16 -2.81 -18.14 22.23
N ALA A 17 -3.98 -17.67 21.83
CA ALA A 17 -4.27 -17.28 20.46
C ALA A 17 -4.55 -15.77 20.39
N ILE A 18 -3.97 -15.12 19.39
CA ILE A 18 -4.19 -13.72 19.06
C ILE A 18 -4.92 -13.69 17.73
N VAL A 19 -6.11 -13.10 17.74
CA VAL A 19 -6.95 -12.90 16.56
C VAL A 19 -6.92 -11.42 16.20
N LEU A 20 -6.39 -11.10 15.02
CA LEU A 20 -6.44 -9.76 14.45
C LEU A 20 -7.79 -9.57 13.77
N ALA A 21 -8.75 -8.91 14.44
CA ALA A 21 -10.10 -8.75 13.90
C ALA A 21 -10.15 -7.75 12.72
N ASP A 22 -9.17 -6.86 12.65
CA ASP A 22 -9.01 -5.89 11.58
C ASP A 22 -7.77 -6.22 10.72
N SER A 23 -7.91 -6.12 9.39
CA SER A 23 -6.77 -6.27 8.47
C SER A 23 -6.13 -4.96 8.09
N PHE A 24 -6.66 -3.82 8.54
CA PHE A 24 -6.17 -2.49 8.18
C PHE A 24 -6.18 -2.20 6.66
N GLN A 25 -7.04 -2.91 5.92
CA GLN A 25 -7.16 -2.80 4.47
C GLN A 25 -8.51 -2.19 4.08
N THR A 26 -8.50 -1.33 3.08
CA THR A 26 -9.66 -0.63 2.53
C THR A 26 -10.43 -1.45 1.47
N ARG A 27 -10.01 -2.68 1.14
CA ARG A 27 -10.54 -3.49 0.02
C ARG A 27 -12.06 -3.72 0.02
N PHE A 28 -12.67 -3.78 1.20
CA PHE A 28 -14.12 -4.00 1.35
C PHE A 28 -14.92 -2.70 1.51
N MET A 29 -14.29 -1.55 1.28
CA MET A 29 -14.98 -0.27 1.20
C MET A 29 -15.88 -0.29 -0.05
N PRO A 30 -17.15 0.14 0.04
CA PRO A 30 -17.75 0.98 1.08
C PRO A 30 -18.40 0.24 2.26
N LEU A 31 -18.53 -1.10 2.25
CA LEU A 31 -19.27 -1.84 3.29
C LEU A 31 -18.59 -1.80 4.65
N THR A 32 -17.25 -1.82 4.70
CA THR A 32 -16.50 -1.77 5.95
C THR A 32 -16.60 -0.45 6.71
N SER A 33 -17.17 0.59 6.11
CA SER A 33 -17.40 1.87 6.78
C SER A 33 -18.44 1.77 7.92
N VAL A 34 -19.43 0.89 7.78
CA VAL A 34 -20.54 0.75 8.74
C VAL A 34 -20.31 -0.43 9.69
N LYS A 35 -19.89 -1.57 9.15
CA LYS A 35 -19.64 -2.80 9.90
C LYS A 35 -18.21 -3.29 9.65
N PRO A 36 -17.48 -3.77 10.66
CA PRO A 36 -16.14 -4.29 10.47
C PRO A 36 -16.16 -5.60 9.66
N ARG A 37 -15.06 -5.88 8.97
CA ARG A 37 -14.94 -7.00 8.04
C ARG A 37 -15.19 -8.36 8.68
N CYS A 38 -14.69 -8.58 9.90
CA CYS A 38 -14.86 -9.81 10.67
C CYS A 38 -16.33 -10.15 11.01
N LEU A 39 -17.23 -9.15 10.97
CA LEU A 39 -18.66 -9.34 11.21
C LEU A 39 -19.47 -9.48 9.92
N LEU A 40 -18.84 -9.42 8.73
CA LEU A 40 -19.56 -9.66 7.48
C LEU A 40 -19.97 -11.14 7.40
N PRO A 41 -21.21 -11.43 6.96
CA PRO A 41 -21.74 -12.80 6.99
C PRO A 41 -21.30 -13.59 5.76
N LEU A 42 -20.56 -14.68 5.97
CA LEU A 42 -20.26 -15.72 4.97
C LEU A 42 -21.25 -16.88 5.17
N ALA A 43 -22.03 -17.25 4.15
CA ALA A 43 -23.09 -18.26 4.27
C ALA A 43 -24.02 -18.04 5.49
N ASN A 44 -24.42 -16.78 5.74
CA ASN A 44 -25.25 -16.32 6.87
C ASN A 44 -24.63 -16.50 8.28
N VAL A 45 -23.32 -16.70 8.36
CA VAL A 45 -22.56 -16.76 9.62
C VAL A 45 -21.45 -15.70 9.56
N PRO A 46 -21.27 -14.85 10.58
CA PRO A 46 -20.16 -13.88 10.60
C PRO A 46 -18.79 -14.56 10.48
N LEU A 47 -17.86 -13.95 9.74
CA LEU A 47 -16.52 -14.52 9.48
C LEU A 47 -15.75 -14.89 10.75
N ILE A 48 -15.88 -14.10 11.81
CA ILE A 48 -15.20 -14.35 13.08
C ILE A 48 -15.57 -15.71 13.70
N GLU A 49 -16.80 -16.17 13.52
CA GLU A 49 -17.26 -17.46 14.06
C GLU A 49 -16.53 -18.65 13.40
N TYR A 50 -16.18 -18.55 12.12
CA TYR A 50 -15.36 -19.56 11.45
C TYR A 50 -13.97 -19.66 12.08
N THR A 51 -13.35 -18.51 12.39
CA THR A 51 -12.04 -18.49 13.06
C THR A 51 -12.09 -19.01 14.49
N LEU A 52 -13.14 -18.65 15.25
CA LEU A 52 -13.31 -19.10 16.63
C LEU A 52 -13.66 -20.59 16.71
N GLU A 53 -14.51 -21.10 15.82
CA GLU A 53 -14.81 -22.54 15.75
C GLU A 53 -13.57 -23.34 15.36
N PHE A 54 -12.74 -22.83 14.45
CA PHE A 54 -11.45 -23.43 14.12
C PHE A 54 -10.52 -23.51 15.35
N LEU A 55 -10.36 -22.41 16.08
CA LEU A 55 -9.57 -22.38 17.31
C LEU A 55 -10.13 -23.35 18.36
N ALA A 56 -11.45 -23.40 18.51
CA ALA A 56 -12.15 -24.29 19.43
C ALA A 56 -11.96 -25.78 19.10
N GLN A 57 -11.90 -26.14 17.81
CA GLN A 57 -11.70 -27.53 17.38
C GLN A 57 -10.37 -28.10 17.87
N SER A 58 -9.34 -27.26 18.04
CA SER A 58 -8.02 -27.71 18.50
C SER A 58 -7.97 -28.11 19.98
N SER A 59 -8.91 -27.65 20.82
CA SER A 59 -8.97 -27.87 22.28
C SER A 59 -7.72 -27.50 23.12
N ILE A 60 -6.62 -27.10 22.48
CA ILE A 60 -5.33 -26.73 23.12
C ILE A 60 -5.30 -25.23 23.48
N VAL A 61 -6.13 -24.44 22.81
CA VAL A 61 -6.20 -22.98 22.98
C VAL A 61 -7.04 -22.65 24.20
N ASP A 62 -6.40 -21.99 25.17
CA ASP A 62 -6.98 -21.67 26.48
C ASP A 62 -7.49 -20.23 26.55
N GLU A 63 -6.69 -19.29 26.02
CA GLU A 63 -6.94 -17.85 26.04
C GLU A 63 -6.94 -17.28 24.63
N VAL A 64 -7.97 -16.52 24.28
CA VAL A 64 -8.10 -15.84 22.99
C VAL A 64 -8.13 -14.33 23.21
N TYR A 65 -7.21 -13.63 22.57
CA TYR A 65 -7.13 -12.17 22.57
C TYR A 65 -7.54 -11.64 21.19
N ILE A 66 -8.61 -10.85 21.13
CA ILE A 66 -9.13 -10.30 19.88
C ILE A 66 -8.74 -8.83 19.82
N MET A 67 -7.91 -8.47 18.84
CA MET A 67 -7.46 -7.09 18.62
C MET A 67 -8.44 -6.37 17.70
N CYS A 68 -9.04 -5.29 18.19
CA CYS A 68 -10.06 -4.52 17.47
C CYS A 68 -9.64 -3.05 17.35
N CYS A 69 -9.76 -2.49 16.15
CA CYS A 69 -9.43 -1.09 15.88
C CYS A 69 -10.68 -0.35 15.40
N SER A 70 -11.16 -0.72 14.21
CA SER A 70 -12.42 -0.22 13.67
C SER A 70 -13.62 -0.82 14.38
N HIS A 71 -14.61 0.03 14.71
CA HIS A 71 -15.89 -0.38 15.32
C HIS A 71 -15.76 -1.35 16.49
N ALA A 72 -14.79 -1.10 17.38
CA ALA A 72 -14.50 -1.98 18.52
C ALA A 72 -15.72 -2.26 19.40
N ASP A 73 -16.61 -1.26 19.57
CA ASP A 73 -17.84 -1.39 20.35
C ASP A 73 -18.78 -2.45 19.77
N GLN A 74 -18.95 -2.49 18.43
CA GLN A 74 -19.79 -3.49 17.76
C GLN A 74 -19.22 -4.90 17.91
N ILE A 75 -17.89 -5.04 17.83
CA ILE A 75 -17.22 -6.34 17.97
C ILE A 75 -17.35 -6.83 19.42
N GLN A 76 -17.19 -5.92 20.39
CA GLN A 76 -17.36 -6.26 21.80
C GLN A 76 -18.80 -6.68 22.12
N GLU A 77 -19.80 -5.92 21.66
CA GLU A 77 -21.21 -6.27 21.82
C GLU A 77 -21.52 -7.65 21.23
N TYR A 78 -21.04 -7.92 20.02
CA TYR A 78 -21.21 -9.22 19.38
C TYR A 78 -20.58 -10.37 20.18
N ILE A 79 -19.37 -10.17 20.72
CA ILE A 79 -18.68 -11.20 21.51
C ILE A 79 -19.37 -11.42 22.86
N ASP A 80 -19.84 -10.37 23.50
CA ASP A 80 -20.58 -10.45 24.77
C ASP A 80 -21.89 -11.23 24.62
N GLU A 81 -22.56 -11.13 23.47
CA GLU A 81 -23.75 -11.93 23.11
C GLU A 81 -23.41 -13.36 22.66
N SER A 82 -22.18 -13.62 22.23
CA SER A 82 -21.78 -14.89 21.62
C SER A 82 -21.71 -16.05 22.62
N LYS A 83 -21.79 -17.27 22.09
CA LYS A 83 -21.63 -18.52 22.87
C LYS A 83 -20.27 -18.66 23.56
N TRP A 84 -19.27 -17.88 23.15
CA TRP A 84 -17.88 -18.03 23.58
C TRP A 84 -17.61 -17.51 24.99
N VAL A 85 -18.42 -16.55 25.48
CA VAL A 85 -18.31 -16.00 26.84
C VAL A 85 -18.90 -16.94 27.90
N ASN A 86 -19.81 -17.85 27.48
CA ASN A 86 -20.45 -18.78 28.40
C ASN A 86 -19.45 -19.77 29.02
N LEU A 87 -19.64 -20.14 30.29
CA LEU A 87 -18.80 -21.11 31.02
C LEU A 87 -18.72 -22.51 30.40
N SER A 88 -19.60 -22.82 29.44
CA SER A 88 -19.59 -24.10 28.71
C SER A 88 -18.70 -24.07 27.47
N SER A 89 -18.11 -22.92 27.13
CA SER A 89 -17.23 -22.77 25.98
C SER A 89 -15.88 -23.47 26.22
N PRO A 90 -15.17 -23.87 25.16
CA PRO A 90 -13.85 -24.48 25.29
C PRO A 90 -12.77 -23.48 25.74
N PHE A 91 -13.05 -22.17 25.63
CA PHE A 91 -12.11 -21.13 26.01
C PHE A 91 -12.23 -20.81 27.50
N LYS A 92 -11.10 -20.76 28.19
CA LYS A 92 -11.05 -20.34 29.59
C LYS A 92 -11.23 -18.83 29.72
N LYS A 93 -10.77 -18.07 28.71
CA LYS A 93 -10.85 -16.62 28.66
C LYS A 93 -10.86 -16.12 27.21
N ILE A 94 -11.87 -15.33 26.85
CA ILE A 94 -11.90 -14.55 25.62
C ILE A 94 -11.89 -13.07 26.01
N GLN A 95 -11.00 -12.28 25.43
CA GLN A 95 -10.86 -10.86 25.76
C GLN A 95 -10.68 -10.03 24.50
N THR A 96 -11.54 -9.03 24.33
CA THR A 96 -11.37 -7.98 23.32
C THR A 96 -10.39 -6.92 23.83
N ILE A 97 -9.48 -6.51 22.96
CA ILE A 97 -8.52 -5.45 23.20
C ILE A 97 -8.80 -4.36 22.18
N PRO A 98 -9.44 -3.25 22.59
CA PRO A 98 -9.54 -2.08 21.74
C PRO A 98 -8.18 -1.39 21.67
N SER A 99 -7.68 -1.16 20.46
CA SER A 99 -6.59 -0.24 20.18
C SER A 99 -7.03 0.76 19.11
N LYS A 100 -7.18 2.03 19.51
CA LYS A 100 -7.56 3.11 18.60
C LYS A 100 -6.36 3.66 17.82
N GLU A 101 -5.15 3.41 18.31
CA GLU A 101 -3.92 3.98 17.79
C GLU A 101 -3.26 3.06 16.75
N SER A 102 -3.51 1.75 16.81
CA SER A 102 -2.95 0.81 15.85
C SER A 102 -3.56 1.04 14.46
N ARG A 103 -2.69 1.34 13.49
CA ARG A 103 -3.04 1.48 12.07
C ARG A 103 -2.49 0.35 11.22
N SER A 104 -1.61 -0.47 11.79
CA SER A 104 -0.96 -1.59 11.12
C SER A 104 -0.94 -2.83 12.01
N VAL A 105 -0.67 -3.98 11.39
CA VAL A 105 -0.48 -5.23 12.13
C VAL A 105 0.75 -5.13 13.05
N GLY A 106 1.80 -4.45 12.59
CA GLY A 106 3.00 -4.19 13.40
C GLY A 106 2.68 -3.40 14.67
N ASP A 107 1.87 -2.34 14.57
CA ASP A 107 1.46 -1.57 15.76
C ASP A 107 0.63 -2.41 16.73
N ALA A 108 -0.29 -3.23 16.21
CA ALA A 108 -1.06 -4.15 17.05
C ALA A 108 -0.16 -5.14 17.81
N MET A 109 0.91 -5.64 17.18
CA MET A 109 1.88 -6.52 17.84
C MET A 109 2.71 -5.80 18.91
N ARG A 110 3.10 -4.54 18.67
CA ARG A 110 3.80 -3.70 19.66
C ARG A 110 2.90 -3.39 20.87
N ASP A 111 1.63 -3.12 20.62
CA ASP A 111 0.65 -2.91 21.68
C ASP A 111 0.50 -4.15 22.56
N ILE A 112 0.52 -5.34 21.96
CA ILE A 112 0.45 -6.61 22.71
C ILE A 112 1.70 -6.80 23.57
N ASP A 113 2.89 -6.50 23.04
CA ASP A 113 4.15 -6.59 23.79
C ASP A 113 4.18 -5.59 24.95
N SER A 114 3.75 -4.35 24.72
CA SER A 114 3.68 -3.30 25.74
C SER A 114 2.78 -3.66 26.92
N ARG A 115 1.74 -4.48 26.67
CA ARG A 115 0.81 -4.99 27.69
C ARG A 115 1.33 -6.26 28.38
N GLY A 116 2.35 -6.92 27.84
CA GLY A 116 2.98 -8.11 28.42
C GLY A 116 2.05 -9.31 28.55
N LEU A 117 1.12 -9.49 27.61
CA LEU A 117 0.08 -10.55 27.67
C LEU A 117 0.60 -11.93 27.28
N ILE A 118 1.68 -11.98 26.50
CA ILE A 118 2.22 -13.21 25.92
C ILE A 118 3.23 -13.83 26.87
N THR A 119 3.03 -15.11 27.20
CA THR A 119 3.91 -15.85 28.13
C THR A 119 4.77 -16.91 27.45
N GLY A 120 4.39 -17.34 26.24
CA GLY A 120 5.04 -18.43 25.52
C GLY A 120 4.72 -18.44 24.03
N ASP A 121 4.74 -19.63 23.43
CA ASP A 121 4.36 -19.82 22.04
C ASP A 121 2.86 -19.51 21.88
N PHE A 122 2.52 -18.76 20.83
CA PHE A 122 1.16 -18.30 20.59
C PHE A 122 0.81 -18.47 19.11
N ILE A 123 -0.50 -18.56 18.85
CA ILE A 123 -1.02 -18.62 17.49
C ILE A 123 -1.45 -17.22 17.09
N LEU A 124 -0.94 -16.73 15.97
CA LEU A 124 -1.36 -15.49 15.33
C LEU A 124 -2.29 -15.83 14.17
N ILE A 125 -3.53 -15.35 14.22
CA ILE A 125 -4.56 -15.60 13.21
C ILE A 125 -5.22 -14.29 12.79
N SER A 126 -5.50 -14.14 11.51
CA SER A 126 -6.36 -13.06 11.01
C SER A 126 -7.85 -13.45 11.16
N GLY A 127 -8.70 -12.52 11.61
CA GLY A 127 -10.11 -12.76 11.98
C GLY A 127 -11.08 -13.11 10.83
N ASP A 128 -10.56 -13.34 9.63
CA ASP A 128 -11.26 -13.56 8.36
C ASP A 128 -10.84 -14.87 7.65
N VAL A 129 -10.24 -15.79 8.40
CA VAL A 129 -9.73 -17.06 7.87
C VAL A 129 -10.76 -18.17 8.03
N VAL A 130 -10.93 -18.98 6.99
CA VAL A 130 -11.75 -20.20 7.01
C VAL A 130 -10.83 -21.39 6.78
N THR A 131 -10.75 -22.28 7.76
CA THR A 131 -9.79 -23.39 7.74
C THR A 131 -10.29 -24.59 8.53
N ASN A 132 -9.91 -25.80 8.08
CA ASN A 132 -10.13 -27.06 8.79
C ASN A 132 -8.81 -27.79 9.14
N VAL A 133 -7.70 -27.03 9.22
CA VAL A 133 -6.37 -27.59 9.48
C VAL A 133 -6.24 -28.15 10.91
N ASP A 134 -5.54 -29.27 11.07
CA ASP A 134 -5.28 -29.83 12.41
C ASP A 134 -4.08 -29.12 13.07
N ILE A 135 -4.37 -28.15 13.95
CA ILE A 135 -3.33 -27.36 14.65
C ILE A 135 -2.37 -28.24 15.48
N THR A 136 -2.84 -29.37 16.01
CA THR A 136 -2.04 -30.33 16.80
C THR A 136 -0.79 -30.78 16.05
N LYS A 137 -0.92 -31.13 14.76
CA LYS A 137 0.19 -31.58 13.90
C LYS A 137 1.18 -30.44 13.67
N VAL A 138 0.67 -29.24 13.40
CA VAL A 138 1.50 -28.05 13.18
C VAL A 138 2.31 -27.71 14.45
N LEU A 139 1.70 -27.86 15.62
CA LEU A 139 2.37 -27.64 16.91
C LEU A 139 3.44 -28.69 17.23
N GLU A 140 3.22 -29.96 16.86
CA GLU A 140 4.24 -30.99 16.99
C GLU A 140 5.47 -30.68 16.14
N ASP A 141 5.26 -30.22 14.90
CA ASP A 141 6.36 -29.83 14.02
C ASP A 141 7.04 -28.55 14.49
N HIS A 142 6.29 -27.55 14.96
CA HIS A 142 6.81 -26.35 15.62
C HIS A 142 7.74 -26.71 16.79
N LYS A 143 7.33 -27.66 17.65
CA LYS A 143 8.15 -28.15 18.77
C LYS A 143 9.42 -28.87 18.29
N LYS A 144 9.36 -29.63 17.19
CA LYS A 144 10.54 -30.27 16.58
C LYS A 144 11.51 -29.23 16.05
N TYR A 145 11.03 -28.22 15.31
CA TYR A 145 11.86 -27.15 14.76
C TYR A 145 12.55 -26.34 15.86
N LYS A 146 11.81 -25.98 16.91
CA LYS A 146 12.34 -25.28 18.08
C LYS A 146 13.38 -26.09 18.87
N GLN A 147 13.35 -27.42 18.79
CA GLN A 147 14.37 -28.29 19.39
C GLN A 147 15.62 -28.43 18.51
N SER A 148 15.45 -28.47 17.19
CA SER A 148 16.56 -28.57 16.24
C SER A 148 17.32 -27.26 16.09
N ASP A 149 16.60 -26.15 16.12
CA ASP A 149 17.13 -24.82 15.85
C ASP A 149 16.75 -23.84 16.97
N ARG A 150 17.76 -23.13 17.47
CA ARG A 150 17.60 -22.13 18.53
C ARG A 150 17.17 -20.77 17.96
N ASP A 151 17.49 -20.50 16.70
CA ASP A 151 17.22 -19.24 16.02
C ASP A 151 15.89 -19.25 15.23
N TYR A 152 15.08 -20.27 15.50
CA TYR A 152 13.72 -20.46 15.04
C TYR A 152 12.75 -19.41 15.63
N ILE A 153 11.91 -18.82 14.76
CA ILE A 153 10.91 -17.81 15.16
C ILE A 153 9.48 -18.29 15.00
N CYS A 154 9.10 -18.71 13.80
CA CYS A 154 7.72 -18.98 13.45
C CYS A 154 7.56 -20.09 12.41
N THR A 155 6.38 -20.72 12.44
CA THR A 155 5.91 -21.65 11.42
C THR A 155 4.68 -21.06 10.75
N MET A 156 4.77 -20.86 9.43
CA MET A 156 3.69 -20.40 8.57
C MET A 156 2.89 -21.59 8.04
N VAL A 157 1.56 -21.56 8.14
CA VAL A 157 0.70 -22.58 7.53
C VAL A 157 0.34 -22.16 6.10
N LEU A 158 0.72 -23.00 5.14
CA LEU A 158 0.46 -22.78 3.71
C LEU A 158 -0.34 -23.96 3.14
N THR A 159 -1.25 -23.68 2.22
CA THR A 159 -2.04 -24.72 1.55
C THR A 159 -1.61 -24.86 0.10
N GLN A 160 -1.38 -26.09 -0.36
CA GLN A 160 -1.03 -26.32 -1.75
C GLN A 160 -2.28 -26.22 -2.64
N ALA A 161 -2.25 -25.33 -3.62
CA ALA A 161 -3.32 -25.16 -4.59
C ALA A 161 -2.77 -24.88 -5.99
N ALA A 162 -3.56 -25.17 -7.02
CA ALA A 162 -3.20 -24.80 -8.38
C ALA A 162 -3.08 -23.26 -8.49
N PRO A 163 -2.14 -22.72 -9.29
CA PRO A 163 -1.96 -21.28 -9.41
C PRO A 163 -3.22 -20.50 -9.82
N MET A 164 -4.14 -21.16 -10.54
CA MET A 164 -5.38 -20.59 -11.06
C MET A 164 -6.63 -21.03 -10.27
N HIS A 165 -6.45 -21.43 -9.01
CA HIS A 165 -7.54 -21.84 -8.13
C HIS A 165 -8.42 -20.66 -7.71
N ARG A 166 -9.74 -20.87 -7.59
CA ARG A 166 -10.72 -19.79 -7.30
C ARG A 166 -10.53 -19.12 -5.93
N SER A 167 -10.02 -19.86 -4.95
CA SER A 167 -9.79 -19.35 -3.58
C SER A 167 -8.52 -18.54 -3.44
N ARG A 168 -7.70 -18.45 -4.51
CA ARG A 168 -6.48 -17.65 -4.52
C ARG A 168 -6.82 -16.21 -4.86
N SER A 169 -6.22 -15.28 -4.11
CA SER A 169 -6.22 -13.87 -4.44
C SER A 169 -5.31 -13.59 -5.64
N ASN A 170 -5.85 -12.91 -6.65
CA ASN A 170 -5.08 -12.43 -7.80
C ASN A 170 -4.37 -11.10 -7.51
N ILE A 171 -4.66 -10.48 -6.36
CA ILE A 171 -4.17 -9.15 -5.99
C ILE A 171 -2.80 -9.26 -5.32
N GLU A 172 -2.64 -10.24 -4.42
CA GLU A 172 -1.39 -10.51 -3.68
C GLU A 172 -0.90 -11.95 -3.92
N PRO A 173 -0.58 -12.36 -5.18
CA PRO A 173 0.05 -13.64 -5.41
C PRO A 173 1.46 -13.66 -4.78
N ALA A 174 1.71 -14.57 -3.85
CA ALA A 174 3.04 -14.73 -3.26
C ALA A 174 3.87 -15.81 -3.98
N CYS A 175 5.18 -15.56 -4.06
CA CYS A 175 6.18 -16.55 -4.43
C CYS A 175 6.99 -16.95 -3.19
N PHE A 176 6.99 -18.25 -2.87
CA PHE A 176 7.76 -18.80 -1.76
C PHE A 176 8.95 -19.59 -2.28
N ILE A 177 10.14 -19.27 -1.77
CA ILE A 177 11.34 -20.07 -2.01
C ILE A 177 11.65 -20.84 -0.74
N MET A 178 11.70 -22.16 -0.87
CA MET A 178 11.74 -23.09 0.24
C MET A 178 12.94 -24.04 0.09
N ASP A 179 13.55 -24.43 1.21
CA ASP A 179 14.41 -25.60 1.23
C ASP A 179 13.57 -26.88 1.29
N LYS A 180 13.85 -27.81 0.39
CA LYS A 180 13.10 -29.06 0.26
C LYS A 180 13.37 -30.06 1.38
N ALA A 181 14.54 -29.99 2.02
CA ALA A 181 14.89 -30.93 3.10
C ALA A 181 14.25 -30.53 4.44
N THR A 182 14.18 -29.23 4.71
CA THR A 182 13.78 -28.71 6.03
C THR A 182 12.43 -27.98 6.03
N ASN A 183 11.86 -27.68 4.85
CA ASN A 183 10.72 -26.77 4.69
C ASN A 183 10.97 -25.39 5.32
N ARG A 184 12.23 -24.94 5.31
CA ARG A 184 12.59 -23.59 5.72
C ARG A 184 12.26 -22.61 4.60
N CYS A 185 11.59 -21.50 4.94
CA CYS A 185 11.38 -20.39 4.03
C CYS A 185 12.67 -19.58 3.93
N LEU A 186 13.15 -19.41 2.69
CA LEU A 186 14.40 -18.73 2.39
C LEU A 186 14.16 -17.31 1.91
N TYR A 187 13.17 -17.18 1.02
CA TYR A 187 12.83 -15.90 0.43
C TYR A 187 11.34 -15.84 0.17
N TYR A 188 10.80 -14.65 0.42
CA TYR A 188 9.40 -14.31 0.20
C TYR A 188 9.35 -13.06 -0.67
N GLN A 189 8.56 -13.12 -1.73
CA GLN A 189 8.29 -11.96 -2.56
C GLN A 189 6.83 -11.96 -3.02
N ASP A 190 6.18 -10.83 -2.82
CA ASP A 190 4.89 -10.52 -3.43
C ASP A 190 5.09 -10.30 -4.95
N LEU A 191 4.31 -11.02 -5.74
CA LEU A 191 4.19 -10.78 -7.17
C LEU A 191 3.09 -9.73 -7.37
N PRO A 192 3.28 -8.78 -8.30
CA PRO A 192 2.16 -7.91 -8.66
C PRO A 192 1.05 -8.75 -9.32
N PRO A 193 -0.19 -8.22 -9.34
CA PRO A 193 -1.29 -8.86 -10.06
C PRO A 193 -0.95 -9.07 -11.54
N ILE A 194 -1.71 -9.94 -12.22
CA ILE A 194 -1.51 -10.32 -13.64
C ILE A 194 -1.41 -9.10 -14.59
N ASN A 195 -1.99 -7.96 -14.22
CA ASN A 195 -1.95 -6.69 -14.97
C ASN A 195 -0.76 -5.77 -14.62
N GLY A 196 0.09 -6.18 -13.68
CA GLY A 196 1.19 -5.39 -13.15
C GLY A 196 2.38 -5.30 -14.09
N LYS A 197 3.09 -4.16 -14.04
CA LYS A 197 4.27 -3.88 -14.86
C LYS A 197 5.51 -4.72 -14.51
N LYS A 198 5.58 -5.32 -13.30
CA LYS A 198 6.74 -6.14 -12.89
C LYS A 198 6.50 -7.60 -13.28
N THR A 199 7.30 -8.12 -14.20
CA THR A 199 7.20 -9.50 -14.72
C THR A 199 8.29 -10.43 -14.19
N SER A 200 9.18 -9.92 -13.33
CA SER A 200 10.34 -10.66 -12.81
C SER A 200 10.34 -10.76 -11.29
N VAL A 201 10.87 -11.88 -10.81
CA VAL A 201 11.24 -12.12 -9.41
C VAL A 201 12.76 -12.01 -9.35
N ASN A 202 13.26 -11.14 -8.48
CA ASN A 202 14.69 -10.96 -8.28
C ASN A 202 15.07 -11.69 -6.99
N ILE A 203 16.05 -12.57 -7.09
CA ILE A 203 16.52 -13.41 -5.99
C ILE A 203 17.99 -13.12 -5.81
N ASP A 204 18.36 -12.71 -4.60
CA ASP A 204 19.75 -12.48 -4.26
C ASP A 204 20.47 -13.81 -4.11
N PRO A 205 21.58 -14.04 -4.84
CA PRO A 205 22.28 -15.32 -4.84
C PRO A 205 22.91 -15.66 -3.48
N GLU A 206 23.14 -14.67 -2.63
CA GLU A 206 23.72 -14.84 -1.28
C GLU A 206 22.85 -15.76 -0.39
N VAL A 207 21.53 -15.72 -0.56
CA VAL A 207 20.59 -16.56 0.19
C VAL A 207 20.70 -18.04 -0.22
N LEU A 208 21.28 -18.33 -1.38
CA LEU A 208 21.33 -19.67 -1.98
C LEU A 208 22.67 -20.38 -1.78
N GLU A 209 23.72 -19.71 -1.28
CA GLU A 209 25.07 -20.27 -1.22
C GLU A 209 25.19 -21.50 -0.31
N ASP A 210 24.41 -21.54 0.78
CA ASP A 210 24.50 -22.59 1.80
C ASP A 210 23.62 -23.83 1.51
N ILE A 211 22.85 -23.83 0.42
CA ILE A 211 21.71 -24.75 0.24
C ILE A 211 21.88 -25.61 -1.01
N GLY A 212 21.69 -26.93 -0.85
CA GLY A 212 21.83 -27.90 -1.95
C GLY A 212 20.61 -28.00 -2.87
N GLU A 213 19.40 -28.08 -2.30
CA GLU A 213 18.14 -28.19 -3.06
C GLU A 213 17.13 -27.14 -2.56
N PHE A 214 16.69 -26.24 -3.44
CA PHE A 214 15.61 -25.31 -3.17
C PHE A 214 14.47 -25.48 -4.16
N GLU A 215 13.25 -25.17 -3.73
CA GLU A 215 12.04 -25.20 -4.53
C GLU A 215 11.42 -23.79 -4.60
N VAL A 216 11.05 -23.36 -5.81
CA VAL A 216 10.35 -22.10 -6.03
C VAL A 216 8.88 -22.41 -6.28
N ASN A 217 8.03 -22.06 -5.33
CA ASN A 217 6.62 -22.41 -5.30
C ASN A 217 5.73 -21.18 -5.46
N ASN A 218 5.00 -21.15 -6.58
CA ASN A 218 3.89 -20.21 -6.83
C ASN A 218 2.51 -20.88 -6.68
N SER A 219 2.48 -22.08 -6.10
CA SER A 219 1.30 -22.94 -5.96
C SER A 219 0.84 -23.03 -4.49
N LEU A 220 1.19 -22.04 -3.67
CA LEU A 220 0.87 -22.00 -2.25
C LEU A 220 -0.09 -20.85 -1.97
N ILE A 221 -1.17 -21.14 -1.26
CA ILE A 221 -2.09 -20.16 -0.70
C ILE A 221 -1.63 -19.85 0.72
N ASP A 222 -1.45 -18.56 1.00
CA ASP A 222 -1.19 -18.07 2.34
C ASP A 222 -2.49 -17.95 3.14
N CYS A 223 -2.49 -18.52 4.33
CA CYS A 223 -3.67 -18.56 5.19
C CYS A 223 -3.60 -17.56 6.33
N HIS A 224 -2.46 -16.89 6.54
CA HIS A 224 -2.25 -16.02 7.70
C HIS A 224 -2.59 -16.68 9.04
N VAL A 225 -2.23 -17.96 9.15
CA VAL A 225 -2.22 -18.72 10.41
C VAL A 225 -0.77 -19.04 10.70
N ASP A 226 -0.21 -18.34 11.68
CA ASP A 226 1.18 -18.49 12.06
C ASP A 226 1.29 -18.94 13.51
N ILE A 227 2.19 -19.88 13.77
CA ILE A 227 2.55 -20.24 15.13
C ILE A 227 3.88 -19.56 15.44
N CYS A 228 3.83 -18.61 16.37
CA CYS A 228 4.91 -17.72 16.69
C CYS A 228 5.48 -18.03 18.08
N THR A 229 6.79 -17.84 18.22
CA THR A 229 7.43 -17.79 19.53
C THR A 229 7.29 -16.39 20.14
N ALA A 230 7.46 -16.29 21.46
CA ALA A 230 7.38 -15.01 22.20
C ALA A 230 8.43 -13.96 21.78
N THR A 231 9.37 -14.29 20.89
CA THR A 231 10.37 -13.33 20.36
C THR A 231 9.80 -12.46 19.22
N VAL A 232 8.73 -12.90 18.56
CA VAL A 232 8.14 -12.15 17.43
C VAL A 232 7.72 -10.73 17.84
N PRO A 233 6.90 -10.53 18.90
CA PRO A 233 6.51 -9.18 19.33
C PRO A 233 7.70 -8.29 19.66
N THR A 234 8.75 -8.84 20.29
CA THR A 234 9.97 -8.07 20.60
C THR A 234 10.72 -7.61 19.35
N ILE A 235 10.72 -8.41 18.28
CA ILE A 235 11.30 -8.02 16.98
C ILE A 235 10.49 -6.88 16.36
N PHE A 236 9.15 -6.93 16.46
CA PHE A 236 8.30 -5.82 16.01
C PHE A 236 8.51 -4.54 16.84
N GLN A 237 8.87 -4.66 18.12
CA GLN A 237 9.16 -3.52 18.98
C GLN A 237 10.51 -2.88 18.66
N GLU A 238 11.52 -3.67 18.27
CA GLU A 238 12.83 -3.16 17.84
C GLU A 238 12.76 -2.52 16.44
N ASN A 239 12.00 -3.14 15.52
CA ASN A 239 11.91 -2.71 14.13
C ASN A 239 10.58 -1.99 13.84
N PHE A 240 10.60 -0.66 13.92
CA PHE A 240 9.41 0.18 13.70
C PHE A 240 8.89 0.17 12.25
N ASP A 241 9.73 -0.21 11.30
CA ASP A 241 9.41 -0.20 9.87
C ASP A 241 8.49 -1.37 9.45
N TYR A 242 8.39 -2.41 10.27
CA TYR A 242 7.52 -3.55 9.96
C TYR A 242 6.05 -3.20 10.21
N GLN A 243 5.31 -2.93 9.13
CA GLN A 243 3.88 -2.62 9.20
C GLN A 243 3.03 -3.86 8.88
N THR A 244 3.41 -4.61 7.84
CA THR A 244 2.72 -5.85 7.43
C THR A 244 3.47 -7.11 7.87
N LEU A 245 2.73 -8.20 8.03
CA LEU A 245 3.29 -9.49 8.46
C LEU A 245 4.12 -10.20 7.38
N ARG A 246 3.89 -9.94 6.08
CA ARG A 246 4.50 -10.69 4.98
C ARG A 246 5.50 -9.85 4.19
N SER A 247 5.03 -8.78 3.55
CA SER A 247 5.87 -7.92 2.70
C SER A 247 7.05 -7.32 3.47
N ASP A 248 6.84 -6.99 4.74
CA ASP A 248 7.84 -6.29 5.56
C ASP A 248 8.50 -7.24 6.55
N PHE A 249 7.71 -7.93 7.38
CA PHE A 249 8.26 -8.79 8.43
C PHE A 249 8.96 -10.04 7.88
N VAL A 250 8.29 -10.87 7.08
CA VAL A 250 8.93 -12.09 6.55
C VAL A 250 10.11 -11.72 5.63
N LYS A 251 9.90 -10.79 4.69
CA LYS A 251 10.99 -10.34 3.80
C LYS A 251 12.15 -9.69 4.58
N GLY A 252 11.83 -8.85 5.56
CA GLY A 252 12.81 -8.16 6.39
C GLY A 252 13.62 -9.12 7.26
N VAL A 253 12.97 -10.08 7.92
CA VAL A 253 13.65 -11.10 8.74
C VAL A 253 14.54 -12.00 7.89
N LEU A 254 14.09 -12.39 6.70
CA LEU A 254 14.87 -13.23 5.79
C LEU A 254 16.03 -12.48 5.10
N GLY A 255 15.86 -11.19 4.80
CA GLY A 255 16.90 -10.35 4.21
C GLY A 255 17.90 -9.77 5.21
N SER A 256 17.60 -9.80 6.52
CA SER A 256 18.46 -9.22 7.55
C SER A 256 19.62 -10.14 7.92
N ASP A 257 20.84 -9.75 7.53
CA ASP A 257 22.07 -10.47 7.92
C ASP A 257 22.37 -10.37 9.44
N LEU A 258 21.77 -9.41 10.15
CA LEU A 258 22.02 -9.20 11.59
C LEU A 258 21.24 -10.18 12.48
N LEU A 259 19.96 -10.41 12.18
CA LEU A 259 19.08 -11.22 13.02
C LEU A 259 19.31 -12.72 12.79
N LYS A 260 19.65 -13.15 11.56
CA LYS A 260 19.84 -14.56 11.12
C LYS A 260 18.83 -15.53 11.72
N LYS A 261 17.56 -15.13 11.76
CA LYS A 261 16.49 -15.95 12.30
C LYS A 261 15.85 -16.80 11.21
N HIS A 262 15.22 -17.90 11.60
CA HIS A 262 14.69 -18.89 10.66
C HIS A 262 13.17 -19.02 10.78
N ILE A 263 12.52 -19.00 9.61
CA ILE A 263 11.09 -19.16 9.44
C ILE A 263 10.85 -20.47 8.70
N TYR A 264 9.94 -21.29 9.21
CA TYR A 264 9.56 -22.55 8.58
C TYR A 264 8.16 -22.46 8.01
N SER A 265 7.84 -23.30 7.04
CA SER A 265 6.46 -23.45 6.57
C SER A 265 5.96 -24.88 6.73
N TYR A 266 4.69 -24.99 7.07
CA TYR A 266 3.94 -26.23 7.11
C TYR A 266 3.00 -26.25 5.91
N ILE A 267 3.30 -27.12 4.94
CA ILE A 267 2.52 -27.24 3.70
C ILE A 267 1.46 -28.33 3.88
N THR A 268 0.20 -27.95 3.71
CA THR A 268 -0.94 -28.87 3.78
C THR A 268 -1.50 -29.14 2.39
N THR A 269 -1.71 -30.41 2.06
CA THR A 269 -2.30 -30.85 0.77
C THR A 269 -3.76 -31.24 0.88
N ASP A 270 -4.15 -31.82 2.02
CA ASP A 270 -5.43 -32.52 2.18
C ASP A 270 -6.50 -31.68 2.89
N GLN A 271 -6.08 -30.62 3.58
CA GLN A 271 -6.96 -29.74 4.35
C GLN A 271 -7.11 -28.40 3.64
N TYR A 272 -8.26 -27.77 3.81
CA TYR A 272 -8.60 -26.49 3.25
C TYR A 272 -8.25 -25.38 4.24
N SER A 273 -7.58 -24.35 3.73
CA SER A 273 -7.34 -23.14 4.49
C SER A 273 -7.21 -21.96 3.52
N ALA A 274 -8.05 -20.95 3.71
CA ALA A 274 -8.11 -19.79 2.86
C ALA A 274 -8.52 -18.54 3.65
N ARG A 275 -8.14 -17.38 3.14
CA ARG A 275 -8.42 -16.07 3.74
C ARG A 275 -9.29 -15.23 2.82
N VAL A 276 -10.24 -14.50 3.41
CA VAL A 276 -11.09 -13.56 2.69
C VAL A 276 -10.41 -12.20 2.51
N GLU A 277 -9.78 -11.97 1.36
CA GLU A 277 -9.04 -10.73 1.05
C GLU A 277 -9.80 -9.73 0.18
N SER A 278 -10.50 -10.26 -0.82
CA SER A 278 -11.23 -9.53 -1.85
C SER A 278 -12.61 -10.13 -2.08
N TRP A 279 -13.47 -9.43 -2.82
CA TRP A 279 -14.78 -9.94 -3.22
C TRP A 279 -14.69 -11.24 -4.03
N GLN A 280 -13.61 -11.43 -4.80
CA GLN A 280 -13.35 -12.65 -5.56
C GLN A 280 -13.05 -13.82 -4.63
N THR A 281 -12.15 -13.62 -3.66
CA THR A 281 -11.87 -14.66 -2.66
C THR A 281 -13.06 -14.93 -1.76
N TYR A 282 -13.88 -13.92 -1.48
CA TYR A 282 -15.13 -14.07 -0.73
C TYR A 282 -16.12 -14.97 -1.49
N ASP A 283 -16.31 -14.74 -2.80
CA ASP A 283 -17.12 -15.61 -3.67
C ASP A 283 -16.56 -17.04 -3.70
N GLY A 284 -15.26 -17.19 -3.97
CA GLY A 284 -14.57 -18.48 -4.02
C GLY A 284 -14.72 -19.28 -2.72
N ILE A 285 -14.39 -18.67 -1.58
CA ILE A 285 -14.48 -19.30 -0.25
C ILE A 285 -15.93 -19.62 0.10
N CYS A 286 -16.88 -18.75 -0.23
CA CYS A 286 -18.28 -19.03 0.04
C CYS A 286 -18.73 -20.29 -0.72
N GLN A 287 -18.41 -20.40 -2.01
CA GLN A 287 -18.74 -21.62 -2.78
C GLN A 287 -18.03 -22.86 -2.20
N ASP A 288 -16.78 -22.74 -1.79
CA ASP A 288 -16.02 -23.85 -1.20
C ASP A 288 -16.65 -24.33 0.13
N VAL A 289 -17.17 -23.41 0.95
CA VAL A 289 -17.94 -23.75 2.16
C VAL A 289 -19.24 -24.47 1.82
N LEU A 290 -19.96 -24.05 0.77
CA LEU A 290 -21.21 -24.69 0.33
C LEU A 290 -21.00 -26.09 -0.24
N GLU A 291 -19.94 -26.25 -1.03
CA GLU A 291 -19.51 -27.52 -1.62
C GLU A 291 -18.92 -28.50 -0.58
N ARG A 292 -18.72 -28.05 0.67
CA ARG A 292 -18.21 -28.81 1.83
C ARG A 292 -16.71 -29.12 1.79
N TRP A 293 -15.91 -28.29 1.12
CA TRP A 293 -14.44 -28.40 1.20
C TRP A 293 -13.92 -28.16 2.62
N CYS A 294 -14.63 -27.33 3.39
CA CYS A 294 -14.29 -26.97 4.77
C CYS A 294 -14.81 -27.95 5.85
N TYR A 295 -15.21 -29.17 5.49
CA TYR A 295 -15.73 -30.13 6.48
C TYR A 295 -14.70 -30.34 7.61
N PRO A 296 -15.08 -30.24 8.90
CA PRO A 296 -16.43 -30.31 9.47
C PRO A 296 -17.13 -28.95 9.71
N ILE A 297 -16.53 -27.83 9.32
CA ILE A 297 -17.10 -26.48 9.47
C ILE A 297 -17.99 -26.20 8.26
N VAL A 298 -19.27 -26.54 8.40
CA VAL A 298 -20.30 -26.42 7.36
C VAL A 298 -21.58 -25.83 7.95
N PRO A 299 -22.41 -25.13 7.15
CA PRO A 299 -23.65 -24.51 7.67
C PRO A 299 -24.60 -25.48 8.37
N GLU A 300 -24.69 -26.74 7.92
CA GLU A 300 -25.56 -27.77 8.53
C GLU A 300 -25.20 -28.12 9.98
N ARG A 301 -23.97 -27.83 10.40
CA ARG A 301 -23.53 -28.05 11.78
C ARG A 301 -24.17 -27.04 12.74
N ASN A 302 -24.78 -25.97 12.23
CA ASN A 302 -25.41 -24.90 12.98
C ASN A 302 -24.43 -24.31 14.00
N LEU A 303 -23.50 -23.49 13.50
CA LEU A 303 -22.43 -22.93 14.32
C LEU A 303 -22.98 -22.01 15.42
N LEU A 304 -24.02 -21.25 15.12
CA LEU A 304 -24.73 -20.44 16.11
C LEU A 304 -25.96 -21.20 16.64
N GLU A 305 -26.31 -20.95 17.91
CA GLU A 305 -27.44 -21.63 18.58
C GLU A 305 -28.79 -21.37 17.91
N ASP A 306 -28.94 -20.22 17.25
CA ASP A 306 -30.15 -19.81 16.55
C ASP A 306 -30.35 -20.47 15.18
N GLN A 307 -29.33 -21.15 14.64
CA GLN A 307 -29.40 -21.70 13.27
C GLN A 307 -30.01 -23.09 13.25
N THR A 308 -30.76 -23.35 12.18
CA THR A 308 -31.47 -24.63 11.99
C THR A 308 -31.36 -25.15 10.57
N TYR A 309 -30.18 -25.01 9.98
CA TYR A 309 -29.88 -25.50 8.64
C TYR A 309 -30.04 -27.01 8.54
N THR A 310 -30.78 -27.42 7.50
CA THR A 310 -30.90 -28.78 7.03
C THR A 310 -30.29 -28.89 5.64
N TYR A 311 -29.63 -30.01 5.38
CA TYR A 311 -29.00 -30.28 4.10
C TYR A 311 -29.91 -31.10 3.17
N GLY A 312 -30.03 -30.64 1.93
CA GLY A 312 -30.72 -31.31 0.83
C GLY A 312 -29.77 -31.79 -0.27
N SER A 313 -30.32 -32.49 -1.27
CA SER A 313 -29.59 -32.87 -2.48
C SER A 313 -29.08 -31.64 -3.24
N GLN A 314 -27.94 -31.77 -3.92
CA GLN A 314 -27.31 -30.70 -4.73
C GLN A 314 -26.80 -29.50 -3.91
N HIS A 315 -26.33 -29.73 -2.68
CA HIS A 315 -25.77 -28.67 -1.81
C HIS A 315 -26.76 -27.55 -1.49
N ILE A 316 -28.03 -27.91 -1.28
CA ILE A 316 -29.07 -26.96 -0.88
C ILE A 316 -29.17 -26.97 0.65
N TYR A 317 -29.03 -25.81 1.28
CA TYR A 317 -29.17 -25.60 2.72
C TYR A 317 -30.42 -24.77 2.99
N LYS A 318 -31.28 -25.25 3.91
CA LYS A 318 -32.52 -24.56 4.28
C LYS A 318 -32.66 -24.50 5.79
N GLU A 319 -32.87 -23.32 6.34
CA GLU A 319 -33.34 -23.18 7.72
C GLU A 319 -34.83 -23.55 7.85
N ASN A 320 -35.31 -23.61 9.09
CA ASN A 320 -36.74 -23.71 9.38
C ASN A 320 -37.48 -22.43 8.95
N ASP A 321 -38.81 -22.55 8.80
CA ASP A 321 -39.72 -21.42 8.51
C ASP A 321 -39.50 -20.72 7.15
N VAL A 322 -38.82 -21.39 6.20
CA VAL A 322 -38.68 -20.90 4.83
C VAL A 322 -39.96 -21.16 4.02
N ILE A 323 -40.49 -20.11 3.40
CA ILE A 323 -41.69 -20.18 2.55
C ILE A 323 -41.25 -20.20 1.08
N LEU A 324 -41.35 -21.38 0.46
CA LEU A 324 -41.07 -21.59 -0.95
C LEU A 324 -42.36 -21.73 -1.74
N SER A 325 -42.49 -20.96 -2.82
CA SER A 325 -43.57 -21.14 -3.80
C SER A 325 -43.42 -22.48 -4.55
N GLN A 326 -44.54 -23.03 -5.05
CA GLN A 326 -44.55 -24.33 -5.74
C GLN A 326 -43.78 -24.31 -7.07
N SER A 327 -43.71 -23.14 -7.71
CA SER A 327 -43.11 -22.98 -9.04
C SER A 327 -41.65 -22.53 -9.01
N CYS A 328 -41.09 -22.26 -7.82
CA CYS A 328 -39.69 -21.90 -7.63
C CYS A 328 -38.75 -23.07 -7.98
N LYS A 329 -37.64 -22.73 -8.64
CA LYS A 329 -36.56 -23.67 -8.97
C LYS A 329 -35.32 -23.30 -8.19
N LEU A 330 -34.94 -24.16 -7.25
CA LEU A 330 -33.66 -24.11 -6.59
C LEU A 330 -32.71 -25.06 -7.33
N GLN A 331 -31.60 -24.54 -7.84
CA GLN A 331 -30.57 -25.34 -8.48
C GLN A 331 -29.53 -25.82 -7.44
N SER A 332 -28.25 -25.90 -7.81
CA SER A 332 -27.16 -26.31 -6.93
C SER A 332 -26.63 -25.18 -6.04
N CYS A 333 -26.05 -25.56 -4.90
CA CYS A 333 -25.27 -24.67 -4.01
C CYS A 333 -26.07 -23.44 -3.56
N VAL A 334 -27.24 -23.64 -2.97
CA VAL A 334 -28.11 -22.55 -2.49
C VAL A 334 -28.27 -22.62 -0.99
N VAL A 335 -28.13 -21.49 -0.30
CA VAL A 335 -28.47 -21.34 1.13
C VAL A 335 -29.66 -20.43 1.27
N ILE A 336 -30.62 -20.82 2.09
CA ILE A 336 -31.79 -20.00 2.42
C ILE A 336 -31.92 -19.88 3.94
N GLY A 337 -31.83 -18.64 4.42
CA GLY A 337 -32.03 -18.29 5.82
C GLY A 337 -33.49 -18.33 6.25
N LYS A 338 -33.69 -18.36 7.57
CA LYS A 338 -34.97 -18.42 8.27
C LYS A 338 -35.88 -17.25 7.90
N ASP A 339 -37.20 -17.50 7.89
CA ASP A 339 -38.26 -16.52 7.62
C ASP A 339 -38.19 -15.85 6.23
N SER A 340 -37.44 -16.45 5.31
CA SER A 340 -37.32 -15.95 3.95
C SER A 340 -38.47 -16.44 3.05
N PHE A 341 -39.00 -15.52 2.25
CA PHE A 341 -40.08 -15.76 1.30
C PHE A 341 -39.54 -15.74 -0.13
N ILE A 342 -39.86 -16.78 -0.92
CA ILE A 342 -39.46 -16.89 -2.32
C ILE A 342 -40.70 -17.01 -3.21
N GLY A 343 -40.90 -16.03 -4.08
CA GLY A 343 -42.02 -15.93 -5.01
C GLY A 343 -42.04 -16.97 -6.13
N ASP A 344 -43.10 -16.93 -6.94
CA ASP A 344 -43.35 -17.85 -8.05
C ASP A 344 -42.40 -17.65 -9.23
N HIS A 345 -42.06 -18.74 -9.92
CA HIS A 345 -41.18 -18.78 -11.10
C HIS A 345 -39.77 -18.20 -10.88
N THR A 346 -39.33 -18.11 -9.63
CA THR A 346 -38.01 -17.63 -9.26
C THR A 346 -36.97 -18.74 -9.37
N GLU A 347 -35.80 -18.41 -9.91
CA GLU A 347 -34.67 -19.32 -10.13
C GLU A 347 -33.45 -18.84 -9.34
N ILE A 348 -32.90 -19.72 -8.51
CA ILE A 348 -31.74 -19.41 -7.66
C ILE A 348 -30.66 -20.46 -7.88
N GLN A 349 -29.44 -20.02 -8.18
CA GLN A 349 -28.28 -20.85 -8.45
C GLN A 349 -27.03 -20.30 -7.75
N ASN A 350 -26.26 -21.18 -7.08
CA ASN A 350 -24.96 -20.88 -6.48
C ASN A 350 -24.97 -19.59 -5.63
N SER A 351 -26.05 -19.36 -4.89
CA SER A 351 -26.31 -18.08 -4.23
C SER A 351 -26.68 -18.29 -2.77
N VAL A 352 -26.34 -17.31 -1.94
CA VAL A 352 -26.67 -17.31 -0.52
C VAL A 352 -27.75 -16.27 -0.28
N VAL A 353 -28.85 -16.69 0.34
CA VAL A 353 -29.94 -15.81 0.78
C VAL A 353 -29.96 -15.76 2.31
N GLY A 354 -29.86 -14.55 2.84
CA GLY A 354 -29.96 -14.21 4.26
C GLY A 354 -31.29 -14.57 4.90
N ARG A 355 -31.43 -14.16 6.16
CA ARG A 355 -32.64 -14.31 6.97
C ARG A 355 -33.61 -13.16 6.72
N SER A 356 -34.90 -13.45 6.86
CA SER A 356 -36.00 -12.48 6.70
C SER A 356 -36.02 -11.78 5.33
N CYS A 357 -35.51 -12.42 4.29
CA CYS A 357 -35.47 -11.85 2.94
C CYS A 357 -36.80 -12.08 2.22
N LYS A 358 -37.23 -11.09 1.43
CA LYS A 358 -38.44 -11.19 0.61
C LYS A 358 -38.07 -11.12 -0.87
N ILE A 359 -38.12 -12.25 -1.54
CA ILE A 359 -37.86 -12.38 -2.97
C ILE A 359 -39.19 -12.47 -3.72
N GLY A 360 -39.39 -11.57 -4.68
CA GLY A 360 -40.57 -11.49 -5.53
C GLY A 360 -40.68 -12.63 -6.55
N ASN A 361 -41.59 -12.44 -7.51
CA ASN A 361 -41.88 -13.40 -8.56
C ASN A 361 -41.04 -13.14 -9.82
N ASN A 362 -40.75 -14.20 -10.58
CA ASN A 362 -39.93 -14.17 -11.80
C ASN A 362 -38.55 -13.54 -11.58
N VAL A 363 -37.93 -13.80 -10.42
CA VAL A 363 -36.59 -13.30 -10.12
C VAL A 363 -35.55 -14.34 -10.52
N VAL A 364 -34.42 -13.91 -11.07
CA VAL A 364 -33.27 -14.78 -11.37
C VAL A 364 -32.08 -14.34 -10.53
N VAL A 365 -31.56 -15.24 -9.69
CA VAL A 365 -30.40 -15.00 -8.82
C VAL A 365 -29.31 -16.01 -9.15
N GLU A 366 -28.19 -15.53 -9.68
CA GLU A 366 -27.05 -16.35 -10.11
C GLU A 366 -25.76 -15.84 -9.44
N ASN A 367 -25.02 -16.73 -8.79
CA ASN A 367 -23.72 -16.45 -8.13
C ASN A 367 -23.74 -15.18 -7.25
N SER A 368 -24.83 -14.94 -6.51
CA SER A 368 -25.04 -13.68 -5.79
C SER A 368 -25.24 -13.90 -4.30
N TYR A 369 -24.86 -12.90 -3.51
CA TYR A 369 -24.90 -12.95 -2.05
C TYR A 369 -25.86 -11.89 -1.54
N ILE A 370 -26.98 -12.35 -0.99
CA ILE A 370 -28.04 -11.50 -0.46
C ILE A 370 -28.00 -11.64 1.06
N TRP A 371 -27.73 -10.55 1.76
CA TRP A 371 -27.69 -10.53 3.22
C TRP A 371 -29.07 -10.31 3.83
N ASP A 372 -29.12 -10.29 5.17
CA ASP A 372 -30.36 -10.31 5.95
C ASP A 372 -31.26 -9.09 5.70
N GLY A 373 -32.58 -9.32 5.69
CA GLY A 373 -33.59 -8.26 5.57
C GLY A 373 -33.73 -7.66 4.17
N ALA A 374 -33.03 -8.18 3.17
CA ALA A 374 -33.12 -7.66 1.80
C ALA A 374 -34.50 -7.93 1.17
N ILE A 375 -35.02 -6.93 0.45
CA ILE A 375 -36.29 -7.00 -0.28
C ILE A 375 -36.00 -6.87 -1.77
N ILE A 376 -36.32 -7.91 -2.53
CA ILE A 376 -36.17 -7.96 -3.98
C ILE A 376 -37.57 -8.10 -4.59
N GLU A 377 -38.01 -7.10 -5.33
CA GLU A 377 -39.33 -7.12 -5.98
C GLU A 377 -39.35 -7.95 -7.28
N ASP A 378 -40.51 -7.99 -7.94
CA ASP A 378 -40.75 -8.86 -9.10
C ASP A 378 -39.89 -8.49 -10.33
N GLY A 379 -39.49 -9.51 -11.10
CA GLY A 379 -38.83 -9.34 -12.39
C GLY A 379 -37.37 -8.90 -12.33
N CYS A 380 -36.72 -8.99 -11.18
CA CYS A 380 -35.31 -8.63 -11.02
C CYS A 380 -34.36 -9.71 -11.54
N ILE A 381 -33.22 -9.30 -12.06
CA ILE A 381 -32.13 -10.19 -12.48
C ILE A 381 -30.88 -9.78 -11.72
N ILE A 382 -30.34 -10.70 -10.93
CA ILE A 382 -29.17 -10.46 -10.08
C ILE A 382 -28.08 -11.47 -10.44
N ARG A 383 -26.95 -10.97 -10.93
CA ARG A 383 -25.81 -11.78 -11.36
C ARG A 383 -24.54 -11.29 -10.69
N HIS A 384 -23.81 -12.17 -10.00
CA HIS A 384 -22.54 -11.85 -9.36
C HIS A 384 -22.57 -10.52 -8.60
N ALA A 385 -23.58 -10.33 -7.77
CA ALA A 385 -23.77 -9.09 -7.01
C ALA A 385 -23.90 -9.38 -5.52
N ILE A 386 -23.51 -8.40 -4.72
CA ILE A 386 -23.66 -8.44 -3.26
C ILE A 386 -24.72 -7.42 -2.87
N VAL A 387 -25.74 -7.89 -2.15
CA VAL A 387 -26.85 -7.09 -1.65
C VAL A 387 -26.77 -7.08 -0.14
N ALA A 388 -26.37 -5.95 0.44
CA ALA A 388 -26.19 -5.85 1.89
C ALA A 388 -27.51 -5.75 2.66
N ASN A 389 -27.42 -5.70 4.00
CA ASN A 389 -28.58 -5.77 4.87
C ASN A 389 -29.57 -4.63 4.61
N ASP A 390 -30.87 -4.95 4.70
CA ASP A 390 -31.99 -4.03 4.54
C ASP A 390 -32.03 -3.28 3.19
N ALA A 391 -31.31 -3.75 2.18
CA ALA A 391 -31.37 -3.18 0.84
C ALA A 391 -32.69 -3.52 0.15
N ILE A 392 -33.24 -2.55 -0.60
CA ILE A 392 -34.52 -2.68 -1.30
C ILE A 392 -34.27 -2.50 -2.79
N ILE A 393 -34.50 -3.57 -3.55
CA ILE A 393 -34.41 -3.60 -5.00
C ILE A 393 -35.83 -3.64 -5.56
N ARG A 394 -36.24 -2.57 -6.24
CA ARG A 394 -37.58 -2.46 -6.83
C ARG A 394 -37.71 -3.26 -8.14
N LYS A 395 -38.92 -3.27 -8.70
CA LYS A 395 -39.28 -4.05 -9.90
C LYS A 395 -38.39 -3.79 -11.11
N ASN A 396 -38.18 -4.86 -11.88
CA ASN A 396 -37.47 -4.85 -13.17
C ASN A 396 -36.04 -4.28 -13.10
N VAL A 397 -35.35 -4.44 -11.97
CA VAL A 397 -33.95 -4.03 -11.84
C VAL A 397 -33.02 -5.13 -12.36
N ILE A 398 -31.99 -4.73 -13.10
CA ILE A 398 -30.94 -5.62 -13.57
C ILE A 398 -29.63 -5.22 -12.89
N LEU A 399 -29.12 -6.11 -12.06
CA LEU A 399 -27.81 -5.97 -11.44
C LEU A 399 -26.80 -6.77 -12.24
N ASN A 400 -25.90 -6.04 -12.89
CA ASN A 400 -24.84 -6.64 -13.67
C ASN A 400 -23.66 -7.08 -12.77
N PRO A 401 -22.79 -7.95 -13.30
CA PRO A 401 -21.75 -8.59 -12.51
C PRO A 401 -20.77 -7.59 -11.86
N GLY A 402 -20.38 -7.88 -10.62
CA GLY A 402 -19.49 -7.04 -9.82
C GLY A 402 -20.16 -5.89 -9.08
N SER A 403 -21.50 -5.79 -9.13
CA SER A 403 -22.24 -4.76 -8.40
C SER A 403 -22.24 -5.04 -6.89
N VAL A 404 -21.90 -4.03 -6.08
CA VAL A 404 -21.96 -4.10 -4.61
C VAL A 404 -22.94 -3.05 -4.10
N ILE A 405 -24.00 -3.49 -3.46
CA ILE A 405 -25.07 -2.64 -2.92
C ILE A 405 -24.92 -2.54 -1.41
N GLY A 406 -24.74 -1.31 -0.93
CA GLY A 406 -24.55 -0.95 0.46
C GLY A 406 -25.77 -1.15 1.36
N PHE A 407 -25.55 -1.03 2.68
CA PHE A 407 -26.59 -1.17 3.70
C PHE A 407 -27.73 -0.16 3.52
N GLY A 408 -28.97 -0.66 3.50
CA GLY A 408 -30.17 0.17 3.41
C GLY A 408 -30.29 1.02 2.15
N VAL A 409 -29.61 0.64 1.06
CA VAL A 409 -29.70 1.28 -0.26
C VAL A 409 -31.02 0.89 -0.92
N VAL A 410 -31.65 1.84 -1.61
CA VAL A 410 -32.89 1.62 -2.37
C VAL A 410 -32.63 1.89 -3.83
N ILE A 411 -32.81 0.88 -4.68
CA ILE A 411 -32.73 1.02 -6.15
C ILE A 411 -34.14 1.14 -6.71
N ASP A 412 -34.36 2.16 -7.54
CA ASP A 412 -35.67 2.44 -8.13
C ASP A 412 -36.04 1.47 -9.26
N GLU A 413 -37.29 1.52 -9.73
CA GLU A 413 -37.82 0.64 -10.77
C GLU A 413 -37.15 0.85 -12.15
N ASN A 414 -36.96 -0.24 -12.90
CA ASN A 414 -36.42 -0.24 -14.27
C ASN A 414 -35.00 0.33 -14.41
N VAL A 415 -34.19 0.21 -13.36
CA VAL A 415 -32.78 0.63 -13.37
C VAL A 415 -31.87 -0.53 -13.78
N ILE A 416 -30.87 -0.23 -14.60
CA ILE A 416 -29.80 -1.18 -14.97
C ILE A 416 -28.51 -0.66 -14.35
N VAL A 417 -27.97 -1.40 -13.39
CA VAL A 417 -26.69 -1.06 -12.75
C VAL A 417 -25.56 -1.64 -13.61
N ALA A 418 -24.54 -0.83 -13.92
CA ALA A 418 -23.39 -1.27 -14.72
C ALA A 418 -22.47 -2.25 -13.96
N ASN A 419 -21.51 -2.84 -14.67
CA ASN A 419 -20.54 -3.76 -14.06
C ASN A 419 -19.66 -3.03 -13.03
N ASN A 420 -19.25 -3.74 -11.97
CA ASN A 420 -18.31 -3.25 -10.95
C ASN A 420 -18.73 -1.96 -10.22
N VAL A 421 -20.03 -1.63 -10.19
CA VAL A 421 -20.54 -0.44 -9.53
C VAL A 421 -20.74 -0.69 -8.03
N ARG A 422 -20.22 0.20 -7.19
CA ARG A 422 -20.42 0.17 -5.73
C ARG A 422 -21.36 1.31 -5.31
N ILE A 423 -22.43 1.00 -4.61
CA ILE A 423 -23.46 1.98 -4.20
C ILE A 423 -23.54 2.04 -2.68
N ILE A 424 -23.51 3.24 -2.09
CA ILE A 424 -23.64 3.45 -0.64
C ILE A 424 -24.77 4.42 -0.33
N LYS A 425 -25.39 4.29 0.86
CA LYS A 425 -26.46 5.18 1.31
C LYS A 425 -25.99 6.59 1.66
N ASN A 426 -24.85 6.71 2.35
CA ASN A 426 -24.27 7.99 2.78
C ASN A 426 -22.91 8.19 2.11
N PRO A 427 -22.63 9.37 1.53
CA PRO A 427 -21.34 9.61 0.89
C PRO A 427 -20.25 9.68 1.95
N ILE A 428 -19.19 8.90 1.76
CA ILE A 428 -17.99 8.98 2.59
C ILE A 428 -17.14 10.11 1.99
N ARG A 429 -17.00 11.23 2.71
CA ARG A 429 -16.04 12.26 2.30
C ARG A 429 -14.64 11.74 2.65
N SER A 430 -13.86 11.36 1.65
CA SER A 430 -12.42 11.16 1.83
C SER A 430 -11.80 12.50 2.26
N ALA A 431 -11.00 12.48 3.32
CA ALA A 431 -10.41 13.66 3.94
C ALA A 431 -9.40 14.42 3.04
N THR A 432 -9.16 13.94 1.81
CA THR A 432 -8.22 14.53 0.85
C THR A 432 -8.85 15.53 -0.13
N SER A 433 -10.18 15.61 -0.23
CA SER A 433 -10.87 16.63 -1.04
C SER A 433 -11.28 17.84 -0.21
N SER A 434 -10.30 18.54 0.37
CA SER A 434 -10.48 19.88 0.94
C SER A 434 -9.70 20.92 0.12
N THR A 435 -9.95 20.97 -1.19
CA THR A 435 -9.61 22.13 -2.01
C THR A 435 -10.78 22.39 -2.94
N LEU A 436 -11.23 23.65 -2.99
CA LEU A 436 -12.33 24.18 -3.82
C LEU A 436 -13.73 24.04 -3.21
N ILE A 437 -14.04 24.83 -2.18
CA ILE A 437 -15.24 25.69 -2.14
C ILE A 437 -14.97 26.86 -1.16
N SER A 438 -15.38 28.06 -1.62
CA SER A 438 -15.52 29.36 -0.94
C SER A 438 -14.35 30.34 -0.99
N SER A 439 -14.25 31.06 -2.10
CA SER A 439 -14.06 32.52 -2.07
C SER A 439 -15.44 33.17 -2.11
N GLU A 440 -15.95 33.65 -0.99
CA GLU A 440 -16.88 34.79 -0.92
C GLU A 440 -17.03 35.24 0.54
N GLU A 441 -16.35 36.35 0.81
CA GLU A 441 -16.65 37.46 1.72
C GLU A 441 -16.73 37.21 3.24
N GLU A 442 -15.66 37.66 3.90
CA GLU A 442 -15.59 38.03 5.31
C GLU A 442 -16.48 39.26 5.55
N ASP A 443 -17.39 39.17 6.53
CA ASP A 443 -17.87 40.34 7.26
C ASP A 443 -17.68 40.07 8.76
N GLU A 444 -16.91 40.97 9.38
CA GLU A 444 -16.66 41.10 10.80
C GLU A 444 -17.95 41.52 11.53
N ASP A 445 -18.22 40.95 12.71
CA ASP A 445 -18.67 41.73 13.88
C ASP A 445 -18.67 40.89 15.17
N GLU A 446 -18.14 41.49 16.23
CA GLU A 446 -17.96 41.02 17.59
C GLU A 446 -19.28 40.87 18.37
N ASP A 447 -19.42 39.86 19.26
CA ASP A 447 -19.47 40.03 20.73
C ASP A 447 -19.86 38.76 21.52
N LYS A 448 -19.47 38.77 22.79
CA LYS A 448 -19.42 37.75 23.86
C LYS A 448 -20.70 36.94 24.18
N VAL A 449 -20.55 35.72 24.74
CA VAL A 449 -20.83 35.32 26.16
C VAL A 449 -20.77 33.77 26.34
N GLU A 450 -20.06 33.38 27.40
CA GLU A 450 -20.05 32.20 28.31
C GLU A 450 -20.70 30.83 27.98
N ASP A 451 -20.00 29.82 28.52
CA ASP A 451 -20.31 28.41 28.76
C ASP A 451 -21.80 28.03 28.91
N ASP A 452 -22.23 26.98 28.18
CA ASP A 452 -23.06 25.94 28.77
C ASP A 452 -23.04 24.63 27.95
N GLU A 453 -22.95 23.56 28.71
CA GLU A 453 -22.96 22.14 28.37
C GLU A 453 -24.32 21.74 27.75
N PHE A 454 -24.39 21.46 26.44
CA PHE A 454 -25.53 20.75 25.84
C PHE A 454 -25.12 19.87 24.65
N ASP A 455 -25.31 18.57 24.88
CA ASP A 455 -25.49 17.51 23.89
C ASP A 455 -26.63 17.87 22.91
N VAL A 456 -26.34 18.00 21.61
CA VAL A 456 -27.35 18.19 20.55
C VAL A 456 -26.91 17.48 19.26
N PRO A 457 -27.81 16.76 18.57
CA PRO A 457 -27.49 15.69 17.64
C PRO A 457 -27.25 16.17 16.20
N SER A 458 -26.60 15.31 15.42
CA SER A 458 -26.66 15.20 13.96
C SER A 458 -27.29 16.40 13.23
N ARG A 459 -26.45 17.31 12.74
CA ARG A 459 -26.84 18.35 11.79
C ARG A 459 -27.58 17.72 10.61
N VAL A 460 -28.83 18.14 10.44
CA VAL A 460 -29.73 17.81 9.33
C VAL A 460 -29.05 18.23 8.02
N VAL A 461 -28.45 17.27 7.32
CA VAL A 461 -28.10 17.41 5.91
C VAL A 461 -29.42 17.34 5.16
N SER A 462 -29.78 18.43 4.47
CA SER A 462 -31.06 18.60 3.79
C SER A 462 -31.42 17.38 2.92
N GLU A 463 -32.64 16.83 3.11
CA GLU A 463 -33.15 15.64 2.42
C GLU A 463 -33.13 15.72 0.88
N MET A 464 -32.91 16.91 0.32
CA MET A 464 -32.85 17.16 -1.13
C MET A 464 -31.46 16.96 -1.74
N ALA A 465 -30.38 16.83 -0.94
CA ALA A 465 -29.04 16.53 -1.44
C ALA A 465 -28.76 15.01 -1.54
N LEU A 466 -29.78 14.17 -1.32
CA LEU A 466 -29.66 12.73 -1.01
C LEU A 466 -29.72 11.76 -2.21
N ARG A 467 -29.65 12.23 -3.46
CA ARG A 467 -29.95 11.36 -4.63
C ARG A 467 -28.96 11.57 -5.77
N ASP A 468 -28.38 10.48 -6.26
CA ASP A 468 -27.81 10.43 -7.61
C ASP A 468 -28.80 9.71 -8.56
N PRO A 469 -29.67 10.46 -9.28
CA PRO A 469 -30.72 9.86 -10.09
C PRO A 469 -30.19 9.02 -11.25
N ASN A 470 -28.93 9.22 -11.65
CA ASN A 470 -28.34 8.53 -12.79
C ASN A 470 -28.01 7.07 -12.49
N VAL A 471 -27.69 6.76 -11.22
CA VAL A 471 -27.24 5.41 -10.82
C VAL A 471 -28.35 4.63 -10.12
N VAL A 472 -29.12 5.27 -9.24
CA VAL A 472 -30.16 4.58 -8.45
C VAL A 472 -31.59 4.89 -8.89
N GLY A 473 -31.79 5.79 -9.85
CA GLY A 473 -33.11 6.24 -10.32
C GLY A 473 -33.72 7.38 -9.48
N TYR A 474 -34.83 7.96 -9.95
CA TYR A 474 -35.41 9.21 -9.41
C TYR A 474 -35.88 9.11 -7.95
N ASN A 475 -36.34 7.94 -7.51
CA ASN A 475 -36.73 7.66 -6.12
C ASN A 475 -35.73 6.76 -5.39
N GLY A 476 -34.59 6.46 -6.00
CA GLY A 476 -33.53 5.68 -5.39
C GLY A 476 -32.85 6.46 -4.26
N LEU A 477 -32.32 5.71 -3.29
CA LEU A 477 -31.50 6.22 -2.19
C LEU A 477 -30.15 5.55 -2.28
N GLY A 478 -29.15 6.29 -2.76
CA GLY A 478 -27.78 5.83 -2.85
C GLY A 478 -26.91 6.77 -3.67
N PHE A 479 -25.61 6.70 -3.42
CA PHE A 479 -24.53 7.40 -4.10
C PHE A 479 -23.60 6.38 -4.72
N LEU A 480 -23.06 6.69 -5.89
CA LEU A 480 -21.94 5.97 -6.46
C LEU A 480 -20.71 6.18 -5.58
N TYR A 481 -20.03 5.10 -5.24
CA TYR A 481 -18.74 5.14 -4.56
C TYR A 481 -17.64 4.92 -5.60
N GLU A 482 -16.82 5.94 -5.81
CA GLU A 482 -15.62 5.88 -6.65
C GLU A 482 -14.40 5.85 -5.71
N ASP A 483 -13.58 4.80 -5.81
CA ASP A 483 -12.28 4.73 -5.14
C ASP A 483 -11.24 5.45 -6.01
N ASP A 484 -10.50 6.40 -5.43
CA ASP A 484 -9.37 7.07 -6.12
C ASP A 484 -8.25 6.07 -6.51
N GLU A 485 -8.17 4.92 -5.84
CA GLU A 485 -7.18 3.85 -6.06
C GLU A 485 -7.47 2.94 -7.27
N ASP A 486 -8.72 2.87 -7.77
CA ASP A 486 -9.09 2.04 -8.93
C ASP A 486 -8.47 2.57 -10.25
N SER A 487 -7.88 3.76 -10.23
CA SER A 487 -7.09 4.34 -11.34
C SER A 487 -5.77 3.60 -11.61
N GLN A 488 -5.33 2.69 -10.71
CA GLN A 488 -4.15 1.81 -10.90
C GLN A 488 -4.51 0.36 -11.28
N GLY A 489 -5.69 0.09 -11.83
CA GLY A 489 -5.98 -1.17 -12.53
C GLY A 489 -6.20 -2.39 -11.62
N GLY A 490 -6.49 -2.17 -10.34
CA GLY A 490 -7.01 -3.21 -9.45
C GLY A 490 -8.49 -3.43 -9.72
N ASN A 491 -8.85 -4.50 -10.43
CA ASN A 491 -10.26 -4.79 -10.71
C ASN A 491 -10.94 -5.33 -9.44
N GLY A 492 -11.42 -4.44 -8.56
CA GLY A 492 -12.08 -4.76 -7.28
C GLY A 492 -13.50 -5.32 -7.39
N GLY A 493 -13.90 -5.79 -8.57
CA GLY A 493 -15.19 -6.44 -8.80
C GLY A 493 -15.17 -7.95 -8.58
N ILE A 494 -16.37 -8.54 -8.43
CA ILE A 494 -16.58 -9.99 -8.30
C ILE A 494 -16.22 -10.74 -9.59
N VAL A 495 -16.31 -10.08 -10.75
CA VAL A 495 -16.14 -10.75 -12.06
C VAL A 495 -14.78 -10.49 -12.69
N TYR A 496 -14.19 -11.60 -13.14
CA TYR A 496 -13.01 -11.63 -13.98
C TYR A 496 -13.41 -11.44 -15.44
N GLU A 497 -13.10 -10.28 -16.03
CA GLU A 497 -13.29 -10.05 -17.45
C GLU A 497 -12.14 -10.73 -18.23
N MET A 498 -12.35 -11.99 -18.63
CA MET A 498 -11.39 -12.79 -19.44
C MET A 498 -11.09 -12.18 -20.84
N ALA A 499 -11.72 -11.07 -21.20
CA ALA A 499 -11.71 -10.54 -22.57
C ALA A 499 -10.43 -9.79 -22.97
N GLU A 500 -9.55 -9.46 -22.03
CA GLU A 500 -8.26 -8.80 -22.34
C GLU A 500 -7.07 -9.77 -22.51
N LEU A 501 -7.33 -11.08 -22.52
CA LEU A 501 -6.34 -12.11 -22.87
C LEU A 501 -6.13 -12.27 -24.39
N ASN A 502 -6.23 -11.19 -25.16
CA ASN A 502 -5.65 -11.17 -26.51
C ASN A 502 -4.13 -11.15 -26.37
N LEU A 503 -3.57 -12.35 -26.23
CA LEU A 503 -2.18 -12.70 -26.47
C LEU A 503 -1.67 -11.92 -27.68
N SER A 504 -0.91 -10.87 -27.43
CA SER A 504 -0.08 -10.27 -28.46
C SER A 504 1.05 -11.27 -28.77
N ASP A 505 0.92 -11.94 -29.92
CA ASP A 505 1.87 -12.87 -30.56
C ASP A 505 3.24 -12.24 -30.92
N SER A 506 3.71 -11.22 -30.20
CA SER A 506 4.99 -10.54 -30.48
C SER A 506 6.16 -10.98 -29.61
N SER A 507 5.97 -11.86 -28.62
CA SER A 507 7.03 -12.19 -27.64
C SER A 507 7.63 -13.60 -27.75
N ILE A 508 7.30 -14.40 -28.79
CA ILE A 508 7.81 -15.79 -28.92
C ILE A 508 8.96 -15.93 -29.96
N ALA A 509 9.44 -14.85 -30.56
CA ALA A 509 10.51 -14.93 -31.57
C ALA A 509 11.73 -14.08 -31.22
N SER A 510 12.50 -14.46 -30.20
CA SER A 510 13.90 -13.99 -30.03
C SER A 510 14.74 -14.91 -29.14
N SER A 511 14.86 -16.19 -29.50
CA SER A 511 15.88 -17.07 -28.92
C SER A 511 16.20 -18.24 -29.85
N ALA A 512 16.91 -17.95 -30.95
CA ALA A 512 17.86 -18.85 -31.61
C ALA A 512 18.45 -18.16 -32.86
N ILE A 513 19.67 -17.62 -32.76
CA ILE A 513 20.78 -17.80 -33.71
C ILE A 513 22.00 -17.05 -33.17
N THR A 514 23.07 -17.81 -33.02
CA THR A 514 24.43 -17.50 -32.57
C THR A 514 25.17 -16.41 -33.36
N VAL A 515 25.89 -15.57 -32.62
CA VAL A 515 27.21 -14.95 -32.87
C VAL A 515 27.48 -14.32 -34.24
N HIS A 516 27.69 -12.99 -34.26
CA HIS A 516 28.90 -12.36 -34.84
C HIS A 516 29.02 -10.88 -34.41
N HIS A 517 30.18 -10.53 -33.84
CA HIS A 517 30.63 -9.15 -33.64
C HIS A 517 30.54 -8.32 -34.93
N THR A 518 29.98 -7.10 -34.87
CA THR A 518 30.58 -5.92 -35.52
C THR A 518 30.09 -4.62 -34.87
N ASN A 519 31.06 -3.77 -34.51
CA ASN A 519 30.87 -2.36 -34.13
C ASN A 519 30.15 -1.60 -35.24
N LYS A 520 29.04 -0.93 -34.93
CA LYS A 520 28.59 0.26 -35.66
C LYS A 520 27.60 1.09 -34.84
N LYS A 521 28.07 2.27 -34.44
CA LYS A 521 27.28 3.41 -33.94
C LYS A 521 26.05 3.65 -34.84
N LYS A 522 24.86 3.70 -34.24
CA LYS A 522 23.70 4.37 -34.83
C LYS A 522 23.00 5.20 -33.76
N LYS A 523 23.05 6.52 -33.98
CA LYS A 523 22.25 7.55 -33.31
C LYS A 523 20.77 7.19 -33.40
N ARG A 524 20.05 7.26 -32.28
CA ARG A 524 18.59 7.24 -32.26
C ARG A 524 18.08 8.63 -31.93
N THR A 525 17.18 9.07 -32.79
CA THR A 525 16.40 10.31 -32.75
C THR A 525 15.29 10.20 -31.70
N HIS A 526 15.06 11.30 -31.00
CA HIS A 526 14.03 11.50 -29.99
C HIS A 526 12.61 11.26 -30.49
N SER A 527 11.79 10.64 -29.65
CA SER A 527 10.37 10.99 -29.49
C SER A 527 9.92 10.63 -28.08
N SER A 528 9.33 11.62 -27.44
CA SER A 528 8.89 11.83 -26.06
C SER A 528 7.66 11.01 -25.64
N ALA A 529 7.73 10.30 -24.51
CA ALA A 529 6.68 10.19 -23.48
C ALA A 529 7.11 9.24 -22.32
N SER A 530 7.13 9.80 -21.11
CA SER A 530 7.04 9.17 -19.77
C SER A 530 8.06 8.05 -19.38
N GLY A 531 9.18 8.55 -18.83
CA GLY A 531 10.12 7.97 -17.86
C GLY A 531 9.91 6.54 -17.32
N PHE A 532 10.69 5.62 -17.88
CA PHE A 532 11.22 4.47 -17.15
C PHE A 532 12.71 4.76 -16.98
N VAL A 533 13.12 5.13 -15.77
CA VAL A 533 14.54 5.29 -15.43
C VAL A 533 15.11 3.88 -15.34
N SER A 534 15.90 3.53 -16.34
CA SER A 534 16.83 2.40 -16.25
C SER A 534 17.81 2.69 -15.12
N GLU A 535 17.85 1.81 -14.11
CA GLU A 535 18.83 1.77 -13.00
C GLU A 535 20.27 1.48 -13.47
N ASP A 536 20.65 1.92 -14.67
CA ASP A 536 22.00 1.75 -15.25
C ASP A 536 22.51 3.05 -15.92
N GLU A 537 21.85 4.18 -15.71
CA GLU A 537 22.53 5.48 -15.74
C GLU A 537 22.97 5.76 -14.31
N GLY A 538 24.18 5.31 -13.94
CA GLY A 538 24.78 5.72 -12.67
C GLY A 538 24.61 7.22 -12.53
N GLU A 539 23.95 7.65 -11.45
CA GLU A 539 23.61 9.04 -11.16
C GLU A 539 24.84 9.91 -11.44
N SER A 540 24.85 10.57 -12.60
CA SER A 540 25.96 11.45 -12.93
C SER A 540 25.89 12.58 -11.92
N PHE A 541 26.95 12.74 -11.12
CA PHE A 541 27.08 13.75 -10.08
C PHE A 541 26.47 15.10 -10.51
N ASP A 542 26.74 15.53 -11.75
CA ASP A 542 26.24 16.77 -12.32
C ASP A 542 24.71 16.91 -12.28
N ILE A 543 23.96 15.84 -12.58
CA ILE A 543 22.49 15.89 -12.63
C ILE A 543 21.93 16.08 -11.22
N GLU A 544 22.40 15.29 -10.25
CA GLU A 544 21.89 15.36 -8.88
C GLU A 544 22.39 16.62 -8.15
N ALA A 545 23.64 17.05 -8.41
CA ALA A 545 24.17 18.30 -7.86
C ALA A 545 23.40 19.52 -8.39
N ILE A 546 23.07 19.56 -9.68
CA ILE A 546 22.23 20.63 -10.25
C ILE A 546 20.84 20.60 -9.61
N ALA A 547 20.21 19.42 -9.51
CA ALA A 547 18.89 19.28 -8.92
C ALA A 547 18.88 19.69 -7.44
N THR A 548 19.92 19.38 -6.69
CA THR A 548 20.09 19.78 -5.28
C THR A 548 20.12 21.30 -5.16
N VAL A 549 20.93 21.98 -5.97
CA VAL A 549 21.02 23.45 -5.95
C VAL A 549 19.71 24.09 -6.44
N GLU A 550 19.04 23.53 -7.45
CA GLU A 550 17.74 24.03 -7.91
C GLU A 550 16.64 23.88 -6.84
N ARG A 551 16.54 22.72 -6.17
CA ARG A 551 15.61 22.51 -5.03
C ARG A 551 15.90 23.49 -3.89
N ALA A 552 17.19 23.70 -3.59
CA ALA A 552 17.61 24.65 -2.57
C ALA A 552 17.14 26.08 -2.88
N MET A 553 17.21 26.49 -4.15
CA MET A 553 16.73 27.79 -4.64
C MET A 553 15.21 27.94 -4.65
N GLU A 554 14.46 26.90 -5.00
CA GLU A 554 13.00 26.96 -5.06
C GLU A 554 12.35 27.01 -3.67
N ASN A 555 12.85 26.19 -2.75
CA ASN A 555 12.35 26.11 -1.38
C ASN A 555 12.97 27.17 -0.45
N ASN A 556 13.91 27.99 -0.94
CA ASN A 556 14.69 28.97 -0.16
C ASN A 556 15.33 28.36 1.10
N HIS A 557 16.10 27.29 0.93
CA HIS A 557 16.87 26.71 2.04
C HIS A 557 17.95 27.68 2.53
N ASP A 558 18.37 27.52 3.79
CA ASP A 558 19.57 28.17 4.30
C ASP A 558 20.80 27.69 3.53
N LEU A 559 21.72 28.62 3.24
CA LEU A 559 22.97 28.35 2.49
C LEU A 559 23.80 27.22 3.12
N ASP A 560 23.82 27.15 4.45
CA ASP A 560 24.57 26.12 5.19
C ASP A 560 23.99 24.72 4.96
N THR A 561 22.66 24.59 4.84
CA THR A 561 21.99 23.31 4.57
C THR A 561 22.27 22.84 3.15
N ALA A 562 22.13 23.72 2.17
CA ALA A 562 22.46 23.41 0.77
C ALA A 562 23.93 23.01 0.60
N MET A 563 24.83 23.65 1.36
CA MET A 563 26.25 23.31 1.37
C MET A 563 26.53 21.98 2.06
N LEU A 564 25.79 21.63 3.11
CA LEU A 564 25.92 20.32 3.75
C LEU A 564 25.51 19.21 2.78
N GLU A 565 24.36 19.37 2.11
CA GLU A 565 23.87 18.41 1.09
C GLU A 565 24.89 18.23 -0.03
N LEU A 566 25.38 19.35 -0.60
CA LEU A 566 26.35 19.31 -1.69
C LEU A 566 27.68 18.67 -1.25
N ASN A 567 28.17 18.96 -0.04
CA ASN A 567 29.37 18.32 0.49
C ASN A 567 29.16 16.83 0.75
N THR A 568 27.99 16.42 1.26
CA THR A 568 27.68 14.99 1.42
C THR A 568 27.65 14.26 0.08
N LEU A 569 27.09 14.89 -0.95
CA LEU A 569 27.02 14.36 -2.31
C LEU A 569 28.41 14.27 -2.95
N ARG A 570 29.27 15.27 -2.74
CA ARG A 570 30.67 15.22 -3.15
C ARG A 570 31.41 14.05 -2.48
N MET A 571 31.20 13.85 -1.18
CA MET A 571 31.86 12.77 -0.44
C MET A 571 31.35 11.38 -0.85
N SER A 572 30.05 11.23 -1.16
CA SER A 572 29.49 9.94 -1.58
C SER A 572 29.99 9.51 -2.97
N MET A 573 30.13 10.48 -3.90
CA MET A 573 30.57 10.21 -5.27
C MET A 573 32.09 10.36 -5.47
N ASN A 574 32.83 10.77 -4.41
CA ASN A 574 34.28 11.02 -4.43
C ASN A 574 34.71 11.97 -5.57
N VAL A 575 34.00 13.08 -5.68
CA VAL A 575 34.16 14.08 -6.74
C VAL A 575 35.04 15.25 -6.29
N THR A 576 35.74 15.90 -7.23
CA THR A 576 36.61 17.05 -6.96
C THR A 576 35.81 18.35 -6.75
N TYR A 577 36.41 19.35 -6.09
CA TYR A 577 35.78 20.67 -5.94
C TYR A 577 35.56 21.39 -7.27
N HIS A 578 36.32 21.05 -8.32
CA HIS A 578 36.13 21.58 -9.67
C HIS A 578 34.75 21.22 -10.25
N GLU A 579 34.39 19.95 -10.21
CA GLU A 579 33.09 19.45 -10.72
C GLU A 579 31.91 19.96 -9.88
N VAL A 580 32.10 20.12 -8.58
CA VAL A 580 31.16 20.82 -7.67
C VAL A 580 30.91 22.27 -8.11
N ARG A 581 31.99 23.00 -8.44
CA ARG A 581 31.88 24.39 -8.92
C ARG A 581 31.21 24.45 -10.29
N GLU A 582 31.49 23.51 -11.19
CA GLU A 582 30.84 23.43 -12.50
C GLU A 582 29.32 23.21 -12.38
N SER A 583 28.91 22.23 -11.57
CA SER A 583 27.49 21.89 -11.36
C SER A 583 26.72 23.02 -10.66
N SER A 584 27.30 23.63 -9.61
CA SER A 584 26.67 24.78 -8.92
C SER A 584 26.56 26.02 -9.82
N CYS A 585 27.61 26.37 -10.56
CA CYS A 585 27.57 27.47 -11.52
C CYS A 585 26.52 27.21 -12.62
N LEU A 586 26.44 25.98 -13.12
CA LEU A 586 25.48 25.61 -14.15
C LEU A 586 24.03 25.72 -13.66
N ALA A 587 23.75 25.31 -12.41
CA ALA A 587 22.44 25.45 -11.79
C ALA A 587 22.05 26.92 -11.60
N MET A 588 22.96 27.76 -11.10
CA MET A 588 22.73 29.20 -10.95
C MET A 588 22.43 29.87 -12.30
N VAL A 589 23.18 29.54 -13.34
CA VAL A 589 23.00 30.11 -14.69
C VAL A 589 21.70 29.61 -15.33
N LYS A 590 21.34 28.33 -15.17
CA LYS A 590 20.03 27.81 -15.61
C LYS A 590 18.88 28.55 -14.94
N ARG A 591 18.99 28.84 -13.64
CA ARG A 591 17.97 29.59 -12.91
C ARG A 591 17.86 31.03 -13.42
N VAL A 592 18.98 31.69 -13.72
CA VAL A 592 18.97 33.02 -14.35
C VAL A 592 18.25 32.96 -15.70
N ASN A 593 18.54 31.95 -16.55
CA ASN A 593 17.83 31.78 -17.81
C ASN A 593 16.33 31.57 -17.62
N HIS A 594 15.91 30.79 -16.63
CA HIS A 594 14.49 30.60 -16.34
C HIS A 594 13.76 31.92 -16.02
N PHE A 595 14.41 32.85 -15.29
CA PHE A 595 13.84 34.18 -15.04
C PHE A 595 13.78 35.06 -16.29
N VAL A 596 14.72 34.87 -17.23
CA VAL A 596 14.76 35.57 -18.52
C VAL A 596 13.68 35.02 -19.46
N ASP A 597 13.53 33.71 -19.56
CA ASP A 597 12.51 33.05 -20.39
C ASP A 597 11.08 33.36 -19.93
N THR A 598 10.91 33.61 -18.63
CA THR A 598 9.62 34.00 -18.03
C THR A 598 9.36 35.51 -18.09
N ASP A 599 10.25 36.31 -18.68
CA ASP A 599 10.19 37.79 -18.79
C ASP A 599 9.93 38.52 -17.45
N THR A 600 10.25 37.88 -16.31
CA THR A 600 9.93 38.43 -14.98
C THR A 600 10.93 39.49 -14.54
N LEU A 601 12.23 39.29 -14.82
CA LEU A 601 13.32 40.22 -14.52
C LEU A 601 14.29 40.32 -15.70
N GLY A 602 14.85 41.52 -15.93
CA GLY A 602 15.94 41.68 -16.90
C GLY A 602 17.24 40.97 -16.46
N VAL A 603 18.04 40.52 -17.43
CA VAL A 603 19.26 39.70 -17.24
C VAL A 603 20.18 40.22 -16.12
N LYS A 604 20.42 41.55 -16.07
CA LYS A 604 21.28 42.17 -15.05
C LYS A 604 20.72 42.02 -13.63
N ASN A 605 19.42 42.28 -13.46
CA ASN A 605 18.78 42.24 -12.15
C ASN A 605 18.58 40.80 -11.65
N ALA A 606 18.33 39.86 -12.57
CA ALA A 606 18.20 38.44 -12.25
C ALA A 606 19.54 37.85 -11.78
N ALA A 607 20.63 38.16 -12.50
CA ALA A 607 21.98 37.75 -12.10
C ALA A 607 22.38 38.34 -10.75
N GLU A 608 22.15 39.65 -10.54
CA GLU A 608 22.48 40.30 -9.26
C GLU A 608 21.71 39.69 -8.08
N LYS A 609 20.41 39.39 -8.25
CA LYS A 609 19.60 38.80 -7.17
C LYS A 609 20.08 37.39 -6.79
N ILE A 610 20.32 36.53 -7.78
CA ILE A 610 20.73 35.14 -7.53
C ILE A 610 22.15 35.08 -6.97
N PHE A 611 23.10 35.80 -7.57
CA PHE A 611 24.49 35.76 -7.15
C PHE A 611 24.74 36.50 -5.83
N ARG A 612 23.97 37.53 -5.45
CA ARG A 612 24.07 38.11 -4.09
C ARG A 612 23.56 37.16 -3.00
N GLN A 613 22.52 36.37 -3.31
CA GLN A 613 21.96 35.43 -2.34
C GLN A 613 22.79 34.15 -2.24
N TRP A 614 23.18 33.58 -3.39
CA TRP A 614 23.84 32.27 -3.48
C TRP A 614 25.34 32.33 -3.74
N GLY A 615 25.91 33.49 -4.05
CA GLY A 615 27.36 33.64 -4.28
C GLY A 615 28.20 33.29 -3.06
N LYS A 616 27.68 33.52 -1.85
CA LYS A 616 28.33 33.10 -0.59
C LYS A 616 28.57 31.60 -0.47
N MET A 617 27.93 30.79 -1.33
CA MET A 617 28.20 29.37 -1.44
C MET A 617 29.65 29.09 -1.88
N PHE A 618 30.24 29.97 -2.69
CA PHE A 618 31.61 29.79 -3.23
C PHE A 618 32.72 30.03 -2.20
N GLU A 619 32.46 30.78 -1.12
CA GLU A 619 33.43 31.04 -0.04
C GLU A 619 33.98 29.74 0.60
N ARG A 620 33.18 28.68 0.61
CA ARG A 620 33.58 27.37 1.14
C ARG A 620 33.85 26.31 0.07
N GLN A 621 33.85 26.70 -1.21
CA GLN A 621 34.21 25.84 -2.34
C GLN A 621 35.54 26.24 -2.99
N VAL A 622 35.99 27.46 -2.72
CA VAL A 622 37.20 28.08 -3.24
C VAL A 622 38.10 28.34 -2.04
N PHE A 623 39.24 27.65 -1.97
CA PHE A 623 40.18 27.77 -0.84
C PHE A 623 41.50 28.40 -1.25
N ASP A 624 41.97 28.10 -2.46
CA ASP A 624 43.24 28.57 -2.99
C ASP A 624 43.03 29.61 -4.11
N ASP A 625 44.04 30.46 -4.35
CA ASP A 625 44.03 31.46 -5.43
C ASP A 625 43.83 30.82 -6.82
N GLU A 626 44.34 29.59 -7.00
CA GLU A 626 44.15 28.80 -8.23
C GLU A 626 42.69 28.40 -8.45
N ASP A 627 41.92 28.17 -7.37
CA ASP A 627 40.50 27.83 -7.44
C ASP A 627 39.64 29.04 -7.87
N GLN A 628 40.05 30.26 -7.52
CA GLN A 628 39.37 31.48 -7.97
C GLN A 628 39.49 31.66 -9.48
N VAL A 629 40.69 31.41 -10.03
CA VAL A 629 40.94 31.45 -11.48
C VAL A 629 40.15 30.35 -12.19
N ASP A 630 40.08 29.16 -11.61
CA ASP A 630 39.28 28.04 -12.12
C ASP A 630 37.78 28.35 -12.16
N LEU A 631 37.22 28.97 -11.10
CA LEU A 631 35.83 29.42 -11.07
C LEU A 631 35.51 30.38 -12.23
N LEU A 632 36.41 31.32 -12.53
CA LEU A 632 36.25 32.25 -13.65
C LEU A 632 36.30 31.54 -15.01
N LEU A 633 37.17 30.54 -15.18
CA LEU A 633 37.25 29.72 -16.40
C LEU A 633 35.98 28.87 -16.58
N ILE A 634 35.46 28.26 -15.53
CA ILE A 634 34.20 27.50 -15.54
C ILE A 634 33.04 28.41 -15.95
N LEU A 635 32.91 29.58 -15.32
CA LEU A 635 31.86 30.55 -15.65
C LEU A 635 31.98 31.03 -17.10
N GLN A 636 33.19 31.25 -17.61
CA GLN A 636 33.44 31.60 -19.00
C GLN A 636 32.97 30.48 -19.94
N ASN A 637 33.31 29.23 -19.65
CA ASN A 637 32.95 28.06 -20.45
C ASN A 637 31.43 27.81 -20.45
N ILE A 638 30.76 27.96 -19.31
CA ILE A 638 29.30 27.82 -19.20
C ILE A 638 28.61 28.96 -19.96
N CYS A 639 29.03 30.22 -19.78
CA CYS A 639 28.46 31.35 -20.49
C CYS A 639 28.67 31.26 -22.02
N HIS A 640 29.76 30.62 -22.46
CA HIS A 640 30.00 30.37 -23.88
C HIS A 640 28.98 29.37 -24.47
N LYS A 641 28.57 28.36 -23.70
CA LYS A 641 27.58 27.34 -24.10
C LYS A 641 26.15 27.88 -24.22
N LEU A 642 25.82 29.04 -23.63
CA LEU A 642 24.49 29.67 -23.67
C LEU A 642 24.17 30.40 -25.00
N ASP A 643 23.08 31.17 -25.11
CA ASP A 643 22.64 31.88 -26.33
C ASP A 643 23.36 33.21 -26.61
N ALA A 644 23.54 33.54 -27.90
CA ALA A 644 24.47 34.57 -28.43
C ALA A 644 24.20 36.03 -28.00
N GLU A 645 22.96 36.41 -27.69
CA GLU A 645 22.63 37.83 -27.45
C GLU A 645 22.98 38.31 -26.03
N TYR A 646 23.05 37.42 -25.04
CA TYR A 646 23.24 37.78 -23.63
C TYR A 646 24.58 37.33 -23.02
N LYS A 647 25.39 36.53 -23.74
CA LYS A 647 26.65 35.91 -23.24
C LYS A 647 27.60 36.89 -22.57
N ALA A 648 27.94 37.97 -23.28
CA ALA A 648 28.95 38.92 -22.83
C ALA A 648 28.43 39.88 -21.75
N LEU A 649 27.11 40.06 -21.65
CA LEU A 649 26.48 40.91 -20.63
C LEU A 649 26.31 40.14 -19.31
N LEU A 650 25.94 38.86 -19.39
CA LEU A 650 25.77 37.97 -18.25
C LEU A 650 27.10 37.73 -17.53
N PHE A 651 28.14 37.32 -18.26
CA PHE A 651 29.46 37.04 -17.66
C PHE A 651 30.07 38.29 -17.01
N GLY A 652 29.98 39.45 -17.65
CA GLY A 652 30.47 40.71 -17.07
C GLY A 652 29.72 41.15 -15.81
N CYS A 653 28.40 40.93 -15.73
CA CYS A 653 27.65 41.23 -14.51
C CYS A 653 27.98 40.25 -13.37
N ILE A 654 28.13 38.95 -13.69
CA ILE A 654 28.48 37.94 -12.68
C ILE A 654 29.87 38.23 -12.09
N ALA A 655 30.86 38.55 -12.93
CA ALA A 655 32.22 38.85 -12.47
C ALA A 655 32.26 40.08 -11.53
N VAL A 656 31.52 41.15 -11.88
CA VAL A 656 31.40 42.33 -11.00
C VAL A 656 30.69 41.99 -9.69
N VAL A 657 29.64 41.17 -9.72
CA VAL A 657 28.91 40.80 -8.49
C VAL A 657 29.75 39.88 -7.59
N LEU A 658 30.57 38.98 -8.16
CA LEU A 658 31.47 38.14 -7.37
C LEU A 658 32.62 38.95 -6.77
N TYR A 659 33.10 39.99 -7.47
CA TYR A 659 34.04 40.97 -6.93
C TYR A 659 33.41 41.78 -5.78
N ASP A 660 32.18 42.31 -5.96
CA ASP A 660 31.44 43.04 -4.91
C ASP A 660 31.18 42.22 -3.63
N ILE A 661 31.25 40.88 -3.69
CA ILE A 661 31.01 39.96 -2.56
C ILE A 661 32.34 39.51 -1.92
N ASP A 662 33.49 40.04 -2.39
CA ASP A 662 34.83 39.69 -1.93
C ASP A 662 35.16 38.19 -2.10
N ILE A 663 34.66 37.56 -3.17
CA ILE A 663 34.99 36.15 -3.51
C ILE A 663 36.20 36.07 -4.45
N LEU A 664 36.44 37.14 -5.22
CA LEU A 664 37.50 37.20 -6.23
C LEU A 664 38.40 38.39 -5.93
N ASP A 665 39.71 38.12 -5.85
CA ASP A 665 40.72 39.15 -5.64
C ASP A 665 41.18 39.78 -6.97
N ASP A 666 41.65 41.02 -6.90
CA ASP A 666 42.12 41.79 -8.07
C ASP A 666 43.27 41.09 -8.81
N GLU A 667 44.22 40.53 -8.06
CA GLU A 667 45.36 39.79 -8.62
C GLU A 667 44.93 38.56 -9.41
N ASN A 668 43.90 37.84 -8.92
CA ASN A 668 43.40 36.60 -9.51
C ASN A 668 42.56 36.87 -10.77
N ILE A 669 41.82 37.98 -10.82
CA ILE A 669 41.13 38.44 -12.03
C ILE A 669 42.13 38.82 -13.13
N ILE A 670 43.24 39.48 -12.75
CA ILE A 670 44.34 39.83 -13.68
C ILE A 670 45.06 38.56 -14.15
N ALA A 671 45.30 37.59 -13.27
CA ALA A 671 45.88 36.29 -13.62
C ALA A 671 45.01 35.52 -14.63
N TRP A 672 43.69 35.50 -14.41
CA TRP A 672 42.71 34.95 -15.35
C TRP A 672 42.78 35.65 -16.72
N TRP A 673 42.85 36.99 -16.76
CA TRP A 673 42.95 37.76 -18.00
C TRP A 673 44.21 37.45 -18.81
N ASN A 674 45.31 37.14 -18.13
CA ASN A 674 46.60 36.82 -18.76
C ASN A 674 46.69 35.37 -19.26
N SER A 675 45.86 34.47 -18.73
CA SER A 675 45.80 33.05 -19.11
C SER A 675 45.54 32.84 -20.62
N GLU A 676 46.02 31.72 -21.18
CA GLU A 676 45.82 31.40 -22.60
C GLU A 676 44.39 30.94 -22.91
N GLU A 677 43.71 30.35 -21.92
CA GLU A 677 42.35 29.82 -22.07
C GLU A 677 41.30 30.93 -22.15
N SER A 678 41.52 32.05 -21.45
CA SER A 678 40.63 33.23 -21.52
C SER A 678 40.63 33.91 -22.90
N LYS A 679 41.72 33.77 -23.67
CA LYS A 679 41.88 34.36 -25.02
C LYS A 679 40.98 33.72 -26.08
N ASN A 680 40.38 32.56 -25.80
CA ASN A 680 39.57 31.81 -26.76
C ASN A 680 38.21 32.46 -27.08
N VAL A 681 37.75 33.47 -26.34
CA VAL A 681 36.44 34.13 -26.55
C VAL A 681 36.57 35.68 -26.62
N PRO A 682 36.77 36.27 -27.82
CA PRO A 682 37.06 37.71 -27.96
C PRO A 682 35.88 38.64 -27.65
N GLU A 683 34.63 38.17 -27.77
CA GLU A 683 33.42 38.99 -27.55
C GLU A 683 33.20 39.37 -26.08
N ILE A 684 33.58 38.48 -25.16
CA ILE A 684 33.51 38.71 -23.70
C ILE A 684 34.57 39.76 -23.31
N ARG A 685 35.73 39.68 -23.97
CA ARG A 685 36.89 40.53 -23.73
C ARG A 685 36.63 42.01 -24.05
N GLU A 686 35.90 42.32 -25.12
CA GLU A 686 35.63 43.72 -25.51
C GLU A 686 34.79 44.50 -24.48
N LYS A 687 33.81 43.85 -23.84
CA LYS A 687 32.94 44.52 -22.84
C LYS A 687 33.61 44.63 -21.47
N ILE A 688 34.47 43.68 -21.13
CA ILE A 688 35.14 43.58 -19.84
C ILE A 688 36.47 44.33 -19.81
N ALA A 689 37.10 44.58 -20.97
CA ALA A 689 38.35 45.32 -21.09
C ALA A 689 38.33 46.67 -20.36
N LYS A 690 37.23 47.43 -20.45
CA LYS A 690 37.10 48.71 -19.74
C LYS A 690 37.05 48.56 -18.22
N TRP A 691 36.47 47.48 -17.72
CA TRP A 691 36.41 47.22 -16.28
C TRP A 691 37.76 46.76 -15.75
N ILE A 692 38.43 45.85 -16.48
CA ILE A 692 39.77 45.38 -16.11
C ILE A 692 40.82 46.49 -16.24
N GLU A 693 40.69 47.40 -17.21
CA GLU A 693 41.55 48.60 -17.29
C GLU A 693 41.39 49.54 -16.08
N MET A 694 40.18 49.63 -15.51
CA MET A 694 39.96 50.38 -14.26
C MET A 694 40.60 49.64 -13.08
N LEU A 695 40.41 48.32 -12.96
CA LEU A 695 41.02 47.51 -11.90
C LEU A 695 42.57 47.55 -11.94
N MET A 696 43.18 47.47 -13.13
CA MET A 696 44.63 47.59 -13.29
C MET A 696 45.15 48.98 -12.94
N ALA A 697 44.34 50.03 -13.11
CA ALA A 697 44.70 51.40 -12.73
C ALA A 697 44.64 51.56 -11.20
N ASP A 698 43.57 51.08 -10.57
CA ASP A 698 43.39 51.14 -9.11
C ASP A 698 44.48 50.31 -8.38
N SER A 699 44.82 49.11 -8.86
CA SER A 699 45.93 48.31 -8.30
C SER A 699 47.30 48.97 -8.43
N SER A 700 47.48 49.84 -9.44
CA SER A 700 48.74 50.56 -9.64
C SER A 700 48.88 51.82 -8.77
N ASP A 701 47.77 52.38 -8.31
CA ASP A 701 47.75 53.51 -7.37
C ASP A 701 47.98 53.03 -5.93
N GLU A 702 47.44 51.89 -5.51
CA GLU A 702 47.67 51.32 -4.16
C GLU A 702 49.13 50.90 -3.92
N GLY A 703 49.84 50.42 -4.94
CA GLY A 703 51.27 50.10 -4.86
C GLY A 703 52.19 51.32 -4.69
N SER A 704 51.67 52.54 -4.77
CA SER A 704 52.44 53.78 -4.62
C SER A 704 52.33 54.43 -3.24
N GLU A 705 51.38 54.02 -2.39
CA GLU A 705 51.20 54.56 -1.04
C GLU A 705 51.95 53.75 0.05
N GLU A 706 52.34 52.49 -0.21
CA GLU A 706 53.09 51.70 0.78
C GLU A 706 54.61 51.97 0.81
N GLU A 707 55.20 52.54 -0.25
CA GLU A 707 56.66 52.83 -0.27
C GLU A 707 57.07 54.12 0.47
N ASP A 708 56.13 55.00 0.87
CA ASP A 708 56.43 56.28 1.53
C ASP A 708 56.33 56.26 3.07
N SER A 709 56.25 55.07 3.70
CA SER A 709 56.11 54.94 5.17
C SER A 709 57.25 54.20 5.92
N GLU A 710 58.35 53.84 5.25
CA GLU A 710 59.54 53.22 5.89
C GLU A 710 60.81 54.11 5.96
N GLU A 711 60.68 55.44 5.89
CA GLU A 711 61.75 56.35 6.35
C GLU A 711 61.25 57.42 7.34
N GLU A 712 61.06 57.02 8.61
CA GLU A 712 61.40 57.83 9.80
C GLU A 712 61.62 57.00 11.08
#